data_AF-A0A413JRY6-F1
#
_entry.id   AF-A0A413JRY6-F1
#
_cell.length_a   1.000
_cell.length_b   1.000
_cell.length_c   1.000
_cell.angle_alpha   90.00
_cell.angle_beta   90.00
_cell.angle_gamma   90.00
#
_symmetry.space_group_name_H-M   'P 1'
#
loop_
_entity.id
_entity.type
_entity.pdbx_description
1 polymer ?
#
loop_
_entity_poly.entity_id
_entity_poly.type
_entity_poly.pdbx_seq_one_letter_code
_entity_poly.pdbx_strand_id
1 'polypeptide(L)'
;MRKHVLSFAFLLLIAGSMGALKAQKSQSYLYEVPSSPWEESFGNHRAILQIEKPAKVVALDFEWRRPDKDVDDRRFLVIHAATGDTIRNIRRIEVNNEHCRLQFGPVKEKGTYYFYYLPYRVQNGYGFYSGGYIPKESAPDATWLSEAEATRKSPQAKVVKVESRQAFDSFYPMEVVATAREKENYINRNKASLYLFAEDRRFPIRMRNNLPTKWLTDKQGKLFRGEAAPNEYYTFQIGLWAAVNQADKITYRASSLKCGREIISATAITCFNVEGTDPYGKAFKKEVNVPKGKVQALWFGVDIPDGQKEGVYTGTITISDANGAQGVVPVSIRIAGEPLADRGDNELWRYSRLRWLNSTLGIADTPTAPYTAMTVDENRIGCLGRTVTVDETTGLPAQIRSWNNDVLSSPMRFMIQTAAGVKELKAIPELTEHTEGHVTGSWKAEDEEMTVSCKAIMEFDGWMNYVYTITPKKRIEVKDIRLVLPVTNKVGTYFLGMGLPGQATPQQYDGKWDAPEKTVNNFGVSIPTSKEQQWLWPFDSFWIGNEHAGIHCEFRGSTYSGPLLNLYRPAYPESWFNGGKGGFAIRKEADGVKAVAYSGERILEAGKPITFDFATIITPMKPLNMKSQFTDRYYHNGPKPTPTQADIEAGVRIINVHQGNNYNPFINYPFLTVDKMKEFTKEWHAKGCKVKIYYTLRELSNATSEIWAIRSLGHEILRGGNGGGFPWCREHFVADYTPQWYEHFDYANAQGITADASVLTAEGDSRWYNYYIEGLRWMVQNMDIDGIYLDDVSFDRRILKRMRRAMENVKPGCLIDLHSNTGFSRGPANQYTEFFPYVDKLWFGESFLYDKMTPANWLVESSGIPFGLTGDMLYRGGNAWLGMQYGMTVRYPWYTEGVNCDPRQVWKVWDSFGIADATMLGFWEEHPAVSTSDEAVKVTAYRKPGKTLLSIGNYSDEVKSVKLSINWEQLGLDPQQVKLVAPEIQDMQEADEWNIDDPISTAPRKGWLIYIAPK
;
A
#
# COMPACT_ATOMS: atom_id res chain seq x y z
N MET A 1 -12.16 3.03 -45.23
CA MET A 1 -13.18 2.00 -44.92
C MET A 1 -13.80 2.30 -43.55
N ARG A 2 -14.91 3.06 -43.51
CA ARG A 2 -15.46 3.63 -42.25
C ARG A 2 -16.98 3.44 -42.09
N LYS A 3 -17.60 2.53 -42.86
CA LYS A 3 -19.08 2.34 -42.85
C LYS A 3 -19.57 0.91 -42.57
N HIS A 4 -18.69 -0.06 -42.30
CA HIS A 4 -19.11 -1.44 -42.00
C HIS A 4 -18.90 -1.89 -40.55
N VAL A 5 -18.27 -1.06 -39.70
CA VAL A 5 -18.05 -1.38 -38.27
C VAL A 5 -19.26 -1.00 -37.38
N LEU A 6 -20.10 -0.04 -37.80
CA LEU A 6 -21.28 0.36 -37.01
C LEU A 6 -22.44 -0.65 -37.05
N SER A 7 -22.58 -1.44 -38.12
CA SER A 7 -23.69 -2.40 -38.23
C SER A 7 -23.49 -3.67 -37.40
N PHE A 8 -22.23 -4.04 -37.09
CA PHE A 8 -21.95 -5.20 -36.23
C PHE A 8 -22.13 -4.89 -34.74
N ALA A 9 -21.86 -3.65 -34.30
CA ALA A 9 -22.14 -3.20 -32.94
C ALA A 9 -23.65 -3.20 -32.63
N PHE A 10 -24.50 -2.87 -33.62
CA PHE A 10 -25.95 -2.82 -33.44
C PHE A 10 -26.60 -4.22 -33.37
N LEU A 11 -26.02 -5.23 -34.04
CA LEU A 11 -26.53 -6.61 -33.99
C LEU A 11 -26.07 -7.40 -32.74
N LEU A 12 -24.90 -7.08 -32.17
CA LEU A 12 -24.43 -7.68 -30.91
C LEU A 12 -25.16 -7.12 -29.67
N LEU A 13 -25.61 -5.86 -29.72
CA LEU A 13 -26.53 -5.28 -28.73
C LEU A 13 -27.89 -6.00 -28.70
N ILE A 14 -28.34 -6.57 -29.82
CA ILE A 14 -29.61 -7.31 -29.91
C ILE A 14 -29.51 -8.71 -29.26
N ALA A 15 -28.36 -9.38 -29.34
CA ALA A 15 -28.18 -10.70 -28.72
C ALA A 15 -27.98 -10.62 -27.18
N GLY A 16 -27.28 -9.59 -26.68
CA GLY A 16 -27.16 -9.32 -25.24
C GLY A 16 -28.46 -8.82 -24.59
N SER A 17 -29.24 -8.02 -25.34
CA SER A 17 -30.55 -7.56 -24.88
C SER A 17 -31.60 -8.68 -24.84
N MET A 18 -31.54 -9.70 -25.69
CA MET A 18 -32.48 -10.84 -25.62
C MET A 18 -32.39 -11.66 -24.31
N GLY A 19 -31.22 -11.69 -23.65
CA GLY A 19 -31.03 -12.30 -22.32
C GLY A 19 -31.61 -11.44 -21.20
N ALA A 20 -31.37 -10.13 -21.23
CA ALA A 20 -31.91 -9.16 -20.28
C ALA A 20 -33.44 -9.00 -20.41
N LEU A 21 -33.97 -8.96 -21.64
CA LEU A 21 -35.41 -8.94 -21.94
C LEU A 21 -36.13 -10.21 -21.47
N LYS A 22 -35.44 -11.37 -21.39
CA LYS A 22 -36.03 -12.60 -20.82
C LYS A 22 -36.08 -12.58 -19.30
N ALA A 23 -35.09 -11.98 -18.62
CA ALA A 23 -35.12 -11.79 -17.16
C ALA A 23 -36.19 -10.76 -16.72
N GLN A 24 -36.52 -9.81 -17.59
CA GLN A 24 -37.51 -8.77 -17.32
C GLN A 24 -38.97 -9.25 -17.45
N LYS A 25 -39.22 -10.38 -18.14
CA LYS A 25 -40.58 -10.89 -18.41
C LYS A 25 -41.37 -11.34 -17.18
N SER A 26 -40.77 -11.40 -15.99
CA SER A 26 -41.48 -11.75 -14.74
C SER A 26 -41.68 -10.57 -13.78
N GLN A 27 -41.26 -9.35 -14.12
CA GLN A 27 -41.34 -8.16 -13.26
C GLN A 27 -42.29 -7.12 -13.86
N SER A 28 -43.05 -6.43 -13.00
CA SER A 28 -44.10 -5.47 -13.40
C SER A 28 -43.56 -4.09 -13.83
N TYR A 29 -42.24 -3.87 -13.78
CA TYR A 29 -41.55 -2.61 -14.09
C TYR A 29 -40.13 -2.85 -14.63
N LEU A 30 -39.50 -1.81 -15.19
CA LEU A 30 -38.16 -1.88 -15.81
C LEU A 30 -37.07 -1.31 -14.89
N TYR A 31 -35.87 -1.89 -14.92
CA TYR A 31 -34.67 -1.29 -14.32
C TYR A 31 -33.91 -0.49 -15.36
N GLU A 32 -33.48 0.73 -15.04
CA GLU A 32 -32.68 1.57 -15.95
C GLU A 32 -31.72 2.51 -15.22
N VAL A 33 -30.84 3.16 -15.97
CA VAL A 33 -30.02 4.31 -15.53
C VAL A 33 -30.57 5.53 -16.27
N PRO A 34 -30.89 6.64 -15.59
CA PRO A 34 -31.44 7.83 -16.25
C PRO A 34 -30.40 8.46 -17.17
N SER A 35 -30.84 9.26 -18.15
CA SER A 35 -29.93 10.01 -19.02
C SER A 35 -29.10 11.06 -18.28
N SER A 36 -29.62 11.54 -17.14
CA SER A 36 -28.96 12.52 -16.28
C SER A 36 -29.11 12.09 -14.81
N PRO A 37 -28.02 12.06 -14.03
CA PRO A 37 -28.11 11.75 -12.61
C PRO A 37 -28.84 12.88 -11.87
N TRP A 38 -29.62 12.52 -10.84
CA TRP A 38 -30.25 13.49 -9.94
C TRP A 38 -29.27 13.97 -8.86
N GLU A 39 -29.72 14.88 -7.99
CA GLU A 39 -28.92 15.40 -6.88
C GLU A 39 -28.46 14.27 -5.94
N GLU A 40 -27.16 14.22 -5.63
CA GLU A 40 -26.55 13.15 -4.84
C GLU A 40 -27.25 12.93 -3.47
N SER A 41 -27.74 14.01 -2.85
CA SER A 41 -28.42 13.97 -1.55
C SER A 41 -29.71 13.12 -1.53
N PHE A 42 -30.36 12.91 -2.68
CA PHE A 42 -31.52 12.02 -2.79
C PHE A 42 -31.15 10.53 -2.82
N GLY A 43 -29.86 10.20 -2.80
CA GLY A 43 -29.34 8.84 -2.73
C GLY A 43 -29.13 8.21 -4.10
N ASN A 44 -28.78 6.92 -4.10
CA ASN A 44 -28.36 6.21 -5.30
C ASN A 44 -29.51 5.53 -6.06
N HIS A 45 -30.72 5.49 -5.49
CA HIS A 45 -31.82 4.71 -6.06
C HIS A 45 -33.18 5.41 -5.94
N ARG A 46 -34.01 5.27 -6.98
CA ARG A 46 -35.41 5.73 -6.96
C ARG A 46 -36.34 4.82 -7.74
N ALA A 47 -37.63 4.86 -7.40
CA ALA A 47 -38.70 4.32 -8.24
C ALA A 47 -39.50 5.47 -8.88
N ILE A 48 -39.85 5.31 -10.16
CA ILE A 48 -40.78 6.21 -10.85
C ILE A 48 -42.20 5.70 -10.65
N LEU A 49 -43.02 6.52 -10.02
CA LEU A 49 -44.44 6.26 -9.74
C LEU A 49 -45.31 7.06 -10.71
N GLN A 50 -46.35 6.41 -11.23
CA GLN A 50 -47.43 7.05 -11.98
C GLN A 50 -48.70 7.08 -11.14
N ILE A 51 -49.26 8.28 -10.94
CA ILE A 51 -50.50 8.49 -10.19
C ILE A 51 -51.55 9.11 -11.12
N GLU A 52 -52.65 8.39 -11.35
CA GLU A 52 -53.65 8.75 -12.36
C GLU A 52 -54.61 9.86 -11.93
N LYS A 53 -54.81 10.04 -10.62
CA LYS A 53 -55.75 11.05 -10.10
C LYS A 53 -55.31 11.59 -8.72
N PRO A 54 -55.54 12.89 -8.45
CA PRO A 54 -55.38 13.45 -7.11
C PRO A 54 -56.22 12.69 -6.08
N ALA A 55 -55.67 12.53 -4.88
CA ALA A 55 -56.37 11.90 -3.77
C ALA A 55 -55.74 12.29 -2.43
N LYS A 56 -56.56 12.27 -1.37
CA LYS A 56 -56.08 12.49 0.00
C LYS A 56 -55.12 11.38 0.45
N VAL A 57 -55.37 10.14 0.03
CA VAL A 57 -54.58 8.97 0.37
C VAL A 57 -54.37 8.14 -0.90
N VAL A 58 -53.11 7.92 -1.28
CA VAL A 58 -52.68 7.01 -2.35
C VAL A 58 -51.95 5.84 -1.72
N ALA A 59 -52.13 4.63 -2.24
CA ALA A 59 -51.45 3.43 -1.79
C ALA A 59 -50.35 3.00 -2.78
N LEU A 60 -49.26 2.44 -2.27
CA LEU A 60 -48.19 1.81 -3.04
C LEU A 60 -48.07 0.35 -2.60
N ASP A 61 -47.96 -0.56 -3.56
CA ASP A 61 -47.53 -1.95 -3.35
C ASP A 61 -46.37 -2.24 -4.31
N PHE A 62 -45.15 -2.28 -3.78
CA PHE A 62 -43.93 -2.33 -4.56
C PHE A 62 -43.03 -3.50 -4.13
N GLU A 63 -42.86 -4.49 -5.01
CA GLU A 63 -41.93 -5.63 -4.82
C GLU A 63 -40.46 -5.25 -5.06
N TRP A 64 -39.94 -4.26 -4.34
CA TRP A 64 -38.66 -3.61 -4.64
C TRP A 64 -37.39 -4.46 -4.55
N ARG A 65 -37.43 -5.61 -3.85
CA ARG A 65 -36.37 -6.64 -3.81
C ARG A 65 -34.96 -6.10 -3.49
N ARG A 66 -34.81 -5.53 -2.30
CA ARG A 66 -33.58 -4.88 -1.81
C ARG A 66 -32.61 -5.84 -1.09
N PRO A 67 -31.29 -5.74 -1.33
CA PRO A 67 -30.28 -6.57 -0.69
C PRO A 67 -29.73 -6.02 0.64
N ASP A 68 -29.94 -4.73 0.91
CA ASP A 68 -29.33 -4.01 2.03
C ASP A 68 -30.08 -4.22 3.37
N LYS A 69 -29.48 -3.77 4.48
CA LYS A 69 -30.01 -3.94 5.85
C LYS A 69 -30.88 -2.75 6.28
N ASP A 70 -31.74 -2.99 7.28
CA ASP A 70 -32.54 -1.97 7.98
C ASP A 70 -33.39 -1.12 7.03
N VAL A 71 -34.00 -1.77 6.03
CA VAL A 71 -34.75 -1.10 4.95
C VAL A 71 -35.96 -0.29 5.47
N ASP A 72 -36.48 -0.63 6.64
CA ASP A 72 -37.59 0.02 7.33
C ASP A 72 -37.20 1.23 8.19
N ASP A 73 -35.90 1.48 8.35
CA ASP A 73 -35.34 2.62 9.09
C ASP A 73 -34.78 3.73 8.18
N ARG A 74 -34.75 3.50 6.85
CA ARG A 74 -34.27 4.49 5.86
C ARG A 74 -35.33 5.54 5.57
N ARG A 75 -34.95 6.80 5.40
CA ARG A 75 -35.85 7.89 4.96
C ARG A 75 -36.48 7.60 3.60
N PHE A 76 -37.77 7.89 3.47
CA PHE A 76 -38.49 7.90 2.20
C PHE A 76 -38.83 9.32 1.76
N LEU A 77 -38.65 9.61 0.47
CA LEU A 77 -39.05 10.88 -0.16
C LEU A 77 -39.91 10.57 -1.39
N VAL A 78 -41.12 11.12 -1.44
CA VAL A 78 -41.99 11.04 -2.61
C VAL A 78 -42.17 12.45 -3.15
N ILE A 79 -41.64 12.72 -4.35
CA ILE A 79 -41.52 14.06 -4.92
C ILE A 79 -42.28 14.14 -6.24
N HIS A 80 -43.13 15.15 -6.43
CA HIS A 80 -43.79 15.38 -7.71
C HIS A 80 -42.77 15.82 -8.76
N ALA A 81 -42.67 15.09 -9.87
CA ALA A 81 -41.60 15.28 -10.84
C ALA A 81 -41.61 16.65 -11.52
N ALA A 82 -42.80 17.25 -11.71
CA ALA A 82 -42.94 18.54 -12.40
C ALA A 82 -42.77 19.74 -11.47
N THR A 83 -43.26 19.67 -10.22
CA THR A 83 -43.24 20.83 -9.30
C THR A 83 -42.12 20.77 -8.26
N GLY A 84 -41.53 19.59 -8.03
CA GLY A 84 -40.55 19.39 -6.94
C GLY A 84 -41.18 19.27 -5.55
N ASP A 85 -42.52 19.29 -5.44
CA ASP A 85 -43.21 19.20 -4.16
C ASP A 85 -43.01 17.83 -3.50
N THR A 86 -42.57 17.83 -2.26
CA THR A 86 -42.42 16.60 -1.46
C THR A 86 -43.70 16.28 -0.71
N ILE A 87 -44.18 15.05 -0.82
CA ILE A 87 -45.31 14.54 -0.04
C ILE A 87 -44.90 14.43 1.43
N ARG A 88 -45.66 15.10 2.30
CA ARG A 88 -45.35 15.19 3.74
C ARG A 88 -45.68 13.92 4.53
N ASN A 89 -46.82 13.28 4.24
CA ASN A 89 -47.28 12.16 5.04
C ASN A 89 -46.99 10.83 4.34
N ILE A 90 -46.27 9.94 5.04
CA ILE A 90 -45.98 8.58 4.61
C ILE A 90 -46.29 7.64 5.77
N ARG A 91 -47.28 6.77 5.58
CA ARG A 91 -47.61 5.68 6.49
C ARG A 91 -47.04 4.38 5.92
N ARG A 92 -46.10 3.79 6.67
CA ARG A 92 -45.51 2.49 6.34
C ARG A 92 -46.48 1.38 6.77
N ILE A 93 -46.97 0.59 5.82
CA ILE A 93 -47.84 -0.57 6.09
C ILE A 93 -47.01 -1.83 6.25
N GLU A 94 -46.11 -2.08 5.30
CA GLU A 94 -45.17 -3.19 5.32
C GLU A 94 -43.89 -2.76 4.61
N VAL A 95 -42.75 -2.83 5.27
CA VAL A 95 -41.45 -2.50 4.66
C VAL A 95 -40.46 -3.56 5.08
N ASN A 96 -40.03 -4.40 4.15
CA ASN A 96 -39.02 -5.44 4.33
C ASN A 96 -38.19 -5.56 3.04
N ASN A 97 -37.21 -6.47 2.98
CA ASN A 97 -36.36 -6.61 1.80
C ASN A 97 -37.11 -6.97 0.51
N GLU A 98 -38.26 -7.64 0.59
CA GLU A 98 -39.03 -8.09 -0.58
C GLU A 98 -40.06 -7.05 -1.02
N HIS A 99 -40.75 -6.41 -0.06
CA HIS A 99 -41.90 -5.54 -0.30
C HIS A 99 -41.80 -4.18 0.41
N CYS A 100 -42.32 -3.16 -0.26
CA CYS A 100 -42.59 -1.83 0.27
C CYS A 100 -44.05 -1.46 0.00
N ARG A 101 -44.90 -1.57 1.02
CA ARG A 101 -46.31 -1.16 1.01
C ARG A 101 -46.50 0.08 1.86
N LEU A 102 -46.99 1.14 1.23
CA LEU A 102 -47.15 2.46 1.84
C LEU A 102 -48.54 3.02 1.56
N GLN A 103 -48.97 3.94 2.43
CA GLN A 103 -49.95 4.97 2.08
C GLN A 103 -49.29 6.34 2.17
N PHE A 104 -49.55 7.25 1.24
CA PHE A 104 -48.98 8.59 1.25
C PHE A 104 -49.94 9.64 0.69
N GLY A 105 -49.75 10.90 1.09
CA GLY A 105 -50.57 12.01 0.60
C GLY A 105 -50.52 13.28 1.47
N PRO A 106 -51.36 14.28 1.18
CA PRO A 106 -52.28 14.32 0.04
C PRO A 106 -51.53 14.49 -1.29
N VAL A 107 -51.98 13.78 -2.32
CA VAL A 107 -51.53 13.95 -3.70
C VAL A 107 -52.46 14.96 -4.37
N LYS A 108 -51.95 16.15 -4.68
CA LYS A 108 -52.73 17.27 -5.24
C LYS A 108 -52.90 17.20 -6.75
N GLU A 109 -51.95 16.60 -7.45
CA GLU A 109 -51.90 16.55 -8.92
C GLU A 109 -51.71 15.11 -9.39
N LYS A 110 -52.25 14.78 -10.57
CA LYS A 110 -51.92 13.52 -11.25
C LYS A 110 -50.58 13.68 -11.98
N GLY A 111 -49.84 12.61 -12.16
CA GLY A 111 -48.61 12.63 -12.93
C GLY A 111 -47.54 11.71 -12.39
N THR A 112 -46.30 12.04 -12.73
CA THR A 112 -45.12 11.28 -12.35
C THR A 112 -44.58 11.77 -11.00
N TYR A 113 -44.26 10.83 -10.14
CA TYR A 113 -43.64 11.06 -8.83
C TYR A 113 -42.36 10.23 -8.71
N TYR A 114 -41.32 10.80 -8.13
CA TYR A 114 -40.08 10.10 -7.80
C TYR A 114 -40.13 9.63 -6.35
N PHE A 115 -39.91 8.33 -6.13
CA PHE A 115 -39.82 7.73 -4.81
C PHE A 115 -38.36 7.35 -4.50
N TYR A 116 -37.68 8.15 -3.70
CA TYR A 116 -36.31 7.91 -3.23
C TYR A 116 -36.32 7.18 -1.88
N TYR A 117 -35.44 6.20 -1.70
CA TYR A 117 -35.48 5.29 -0.54
C TYR A 117 -34.13 4.99 0.14
N LEU A 118 -33.06 5.67 -0.27
CA LEU A 118 -31.73 5.63 0.34
C LEU A 118 -31.03 7.02 0.35
N PRO A 119 -31.72 8.13 0.65
CA PRO A 119 -31.07 9.43 0.66
C PRO A 119 -30.03 9.52 1.79
N TYR A 120 -28.94 10.22 1.53
CA TYR A 120 -27.79 10.32 2.44
C TYR A 120 -27.21 11.73 2.48
N ARG A 121 -26.41 12.00 3.53
CA ARG A 121 -25.69 13.27 3.68
C ARG A 121 -24.41 13.25 2.83
N VAL A 122 -24.33 14.12 1.83
CA VAL A 122 -23.12 14.29 1.02
C VAL A 122 -21.99 14.86 1.88
N GLN A 123 -20.81 14.25 1.80
CA GLN A 123 -19.59 14.75 2.44
C GLN A 123 -18.57 15.06 1.33
N ASN A 124 -18.23 16.34 1.18
CA ASN A 124 -17.18 16.77 0.25
C ASN A 124 -15.79 16.61 0.90
N GLY A 125 -14.74 16.68 0.08
CA GLY A 125 -13.35 16.53 0.54
C GLY A 125 -12.95 15.08 0.79
N TYR A 126 -11.90 14.90 1.59
CA TYR A 126 -11.19 13.62 1.73
C TYR A 126 -10.91 13.21 3.19
N GLY A 127 -10.45 11.97 3.37
CA GLY A 127 -10.07 11.40 4.67
C GLY A 127 -11.04 10.29 5.10
N PHE A 128 -11.68 10.44 6.27
CA PHE A 128 -12.65 9.47 6.78
C PHE A 128 -14.08 9.88 6.45
N TYR A 129 -14.91 8.94 5.96
CA TYR A 129 -16.34 9.19 5.74
C TYR A 129 -17.13 9.08 7.05
N SER A 130 -17.61 10.22 7.55
CA SER A 130 -18.44 10.33 8.76
C SER A 130 -19.92 10.54 8.46
N GLY A 131 -20.30 10.69 7.19
CA GLY A 131 -21.67 10.83 6.75
C GLY A 131 -22.53 9.57 6.97
N GLY A 132 -23.82 9.68 6.64
CA GLY A 132 -24.77 8.58 6.79
C GLY A 132 -26.08 8.82 6.07
N TYR A 133 -26.94 7.79 6.07
CA TYR A 133 -28.30 7.91 5.56
C TYR A 133 -29.10 8.94 6.36
N ILE A 134 -30.03 9.61 5.69
CA ILE A 134 -30.96 10.51 6.35
C ILE A 134 -31.89 9.67 7.25
N PRO A 135 -32.16 10.09 8.51
CA PRO A 135 -33.08 9.39 9.39
C PRO A 135 -34.50 9.29 8.82
N LYS A 136 -35.24 8.25 9.21
CA LYS A 136 -36.66 8.01 8.90
C LYS A 136 -37.52 9.27 8.96
N GLU A 137 -38.46 9.42 8.03
CA GLU A 137 -39.41 10.55 7.95
C GLU A 137 -40.15 10.79 9.26
N SER A 138 -40.51 12.06 9.51
CA SER A 138 -41.38 12.42 10.62
C SER A 138 -42.69 11.65 10.55
N ALA A 139 -43.30 11.38 11.70
CA ALA A 139 -44.61 10.76 11.74
C ALA A 139 -45.63 11.55 10.91
N PRO A 140 -46.56 10.88 10.22
CA PRO A 140 -47.67 11.54 9.52
C PRO A 140 -48.45 12.48 10.44
N ASP A 141 -49.01 13.54 9.88
CA ASP A 141 -50.00 14.37 10.58
C ASP A 141 -51.13 13.48 11.13
N ALA A 142 -51.50 13.68 12.39
CA ALA A 142 -52.47 12.83 13.09
C ALA A 142 -53.84 12.80 12.39
N THR A 143 -54.28 13.93 11.84
CA THR A 143 -55.56 14.03 11.12
C THR A 143 -55.51 13.23 9.83
N TRP A 144 -54.42 13.38 9.07
CA TRP A 144 -54.21 12.61 7.84
C TRP A 144 -54.06 11.11 8.13
N LEU A 145 -53.40 10.73 9.23
CA LEU A 145 -53.22 9.34 9.63
C LEU A 145 -54.57 8.66 9.91
N SER A 146 -55.45 9.31 10.67
CA SER A 146 -56.81 8.80 10.92
C SER A 146 -57.63 8.68 9.62
N GLU A 147 -57.48 9.61 8.68
CA GLU A 147 -58.10 9.54 7.36
C GLU A 147 -57.55 8.35 6.54
N ALA A 148 -56.23 8.14 6.55
CA ALA A 148 -55.57 7.01 5.88
C ALA A 148 -56.00 5.65 6.45
N GLU A 149 -56.21 5.57 7.77
CA GLU A 149 -56.72 4.39 8.47
C GLU A 149 -58.18 4.08 8.15
N ALA A 150 -59.02 5.11 8.04
CA ALA A 150 -60.42 4.95 7.66
C ALA A 150 -60.62 4.63 6.17
N THR A 151 -59.63 4.98 5.32
CA THR A 151 -59.72 4.81 3.86
C THR A 151 -59.58 3.34 3.45
N ARG A 152 -60.69 2.69 3.10
CA ARG A 152 -60.70 1.29 2.62
C ARG A 152 -60.29 1.10 1.16
N LYS A 153 -60.44 2.13 0.33
CA LYS A 153 -60.09 2.09 -1.11
C LYS A 153 -59.33 3.36 -1.49
N SER A 154 -58.04 3.21 -1.75
CA SER A 154 -57.16 4.28 -2.24
C SER A 154 -56.76 4.03 -3.69
N PRO A 155 -56.54 5.07 -4.51
CA PRO A 155 -55.86 4.91 -5.80
C PRO A 155 -54.49 4.28 -5.59
N GLN A 156 -54.09 3.41 -6.51
CA GLN A 156 -52.78 2.75 -6.48
C GLN A 156 -51.77 3.58 -7.29
N ALA A 157 -50.62 3.86 -6.70
CA ALA A 157 -49.46 4.34 -7.42
C ALA A 157 -48.85 3.18 -8.21
N LYS A 158 -48.74 3.34 -9.53
CA LYS A 158 -48.13 2.34 -10.40
C LYS A 158 -46.62 2.56 -10.47
N VAL A 159 -45.83 1.57 -10.07
CA VAL A 159 -44.38 1.59 -10.30
C VAL A 159 -44.14 1.35 -11.80
N VAL A 160 -43.54 2.32 -12.47
CA VAL A 160 -43.23 2.24 -13.92
C VAL A 160 -41.80 1.76 -14.12
N LYS A 161 -40.87 2.29 -13.32
CA LYS A 161 -39.44 2.02 -13.43
C LYS A 161 -38.74 2.07 -12.09
N VAL A 162 -37.58 1.42 -12.00
CA VAL A 162 -36.62 1.54 -10.91
C VAL A 162 -35.31 2.00 -11.51
N GLU A 163 -34.77 3.09 -10.99
CA GLU A 163 -33.57 3.72 -11.51
C GLU A 163 -32.47 3.71 -10.46
N SER A 164 -31.25 3.38 -10.90
CA SER A 164 -30.03 3.71 -10.15
C SER A 164 -29.45 5.01 -10.69
N ARG A 165 -28.85 5.82 -9.82
CA ARG A 165 -28.36 7.17 -10.17
C ARG A 165 -27.34 7.10 -11.30
N GLN A 166 -26.41 6.15 -11.20
CA GLN A 166 -25.45 5.79 -12.25
C GLN A 166 -25.40 4.26 -12.42
N ALA A 167 -24.67 3.80 -13.45
CA ALA A 167 -24.48 2.37 -13.69
C ALA A 167 -23.69 1.69 -12.57
N PHE A 168 -22.72 2.41 -11.98
CA PHE A 168 -21.92 1.94 -10.84
C PHE A 168 -22.76 1.64 -9.59
N ASP A 169 -23.87 2.37 -9.43
CA ASP A 169 -24.78 2.23 -8.28
C ASP A 169 -25.82 1.11 -8.47
N SER A 170 -25.89 0.47 -9.64
CA SER A 170 -27.02 -0.40 -9.97
C SER A 170 -27.03 -1.72 -9.21
N PHE A 171 -28.19 -2.05 -8.60
CA PHE A 171 -28.45 -3.40 -8.07
C PHE A 171 -28.80 -4.42 -9.18
N TYR A 172 -29.20 -3.97 -10.36
CA TYR A 172 -29.67 -4.88 -11.40
C TYR A 172 -28.50 -5.45 -12.23
N PRO A 173 -28.50 -6.75 -12.59
CA PRO A 173 -29.45 -7.79 -12.19
C PRO A 173 -28.99 -8.63 -10.99
N MET A 174 -27.75 -8.45 -10.51
CA MET A 174 -27.09 -9.40 -9.62
C MET A 174 -27.30 -9.15 -8.12
N GLU A 175 -28.00 -8.07 -7.77
CA GLU A 175 -28.32 -7.68 -6.39
C GLU A 175 -29.83 -7.45 -6.19
N VAL A 176 -30.67 -7.86 -7.14
CA VAL A 176 -32.13 -7.91 -6.98
C VAL A 176 -32.53 -9.24 -6.35
N VAL A 177 -32.94 -9.22 -5.09
CA VAL A 177 -33.12 -10.45 -4.29
C VAL A 177 -34.32 -11.29 -4.73
N ALA A 178 -34.12 -12.61 -4.76
CA ALA A 178 -35.20 -13.59 -4.83
C ALA A 178 -35.98 -13.67 -3.51
N THR A 179 -37.30 -13.79 -3.61
CA THR A 179 -38.16 -13.92 -2.42
C THR A 179 -37.99 -15.27 -1.73
N ALA A 180 -38.34 -15.36 -0.45
CA ALA A 180 -38.39 -16.60 0.30
C ALA A 180 -39.23 -17.67 -0.42
N ARG A 181 -40.40 -17.27 -0.91
CA ARG A 181 -41.31 -18.14 -1.66
C ARG A 181 -40.72 -18.61 -2.99
N GLU A 182 -40.03 -17.74 -3.73
CA GLU A 182 -39.37 -18.12 -4.97
C GLU A 182 -38.23 -19.12 -4.72
N LYS A 183 -37.43 -18.91 -3.67
CA LYS A 183 -36.36 -19.84 -3.25
C LYS A 183 -36.92 -21.23 -2.91
N GLU A 184 -37.99 -21.28 -2.12
CA GLU A 184 -38.66 -22.54 -1.76
C GLU A 184 -39.21 -23.26 -3.00
N ASN A 185 -39.94 -22.53 -3.86
CA ASN A 185 -40.48 -23.06 -5.11
C ASN A 185 -39.37 -23.61 -6.01
N TYR A 186 -38.23 -22.94 -6.06
CA TYR A 186 -37.09 -23.37 -6.85
C TYR A 186 -36.48 -24.68 -6.32
N ILE A 187 -36.24 -24.78 -5.01
CA ILE A 187 -35.76 -26.02 -4.35
C ILE A 187 -36.72 -27.18 -4.60
N ASN A 188 -38.03 -26.93 -4.59
CA ASN A 188 -39.02 -27.96 -4.83
C ASN A 188 -39.05 -28.46 -6.28
N ARG A 189 -38.80 -27.57 -7.25
CA ARG A 189 -38.77 -27.91 -8.68
C ARG A 189 -37.43 -28.49 -9.15
N ASN A 190 -36.32 -28.15 -8.50
CA ASN A 190 -34.98 -28.47 -8.94
C ASN A 190 -34.16 -29.17 -7.84
N LYS A 191 -34.54 -30.39 -7.46
CA LYS A 191 -33.80 -31.14 -6.44
C LYS A 191 -32.36 -31.39 -6.88
N ALA A 192 -31.41 -30.97 -6.05
CA ALA A 192 -29.98 -31.15 -6.26
C ALA A 192 -29.26 -31.28 -4.90
N SER A 193 -28.14 -31.99 -4.90
CA SER A 193 -27.21 -32.08 -3.76
C SER A 193 -26.42 -30.78 -3.59
N LEU A 194 -25.98 -30.19 -4.71
CA LEU A 194 -25.38 -28.86 -4.80
C LEU A 194 -26.11 -28.04 -5.85
N TYR A 195 -26.47 -26.80 -5.53
CA TYR A 195 -27.15 -25.90 -6.47
C TYR A 195 -26.09 -25.02 -7.14
N LEU A 196 -25.82 -25.29 -8.42
CA LEU A 196 -24.76 -24.64 -9.19
C LEU A 196 -25.34 -23.73 -10.28
N PHE A 197 -24.87 -22.49 -10.35
CA PHE A 197 -25.32 -21.50 -11.33
C PHE A 197 -24.11 -20.90 -12.05
N ALA A 198 -23.92 -21.25 -13.32
CA ALA A 198 -22.84 -20.67 -14.11
C ALA A 198 -23.19 -19.26 -14.58
N GLU A 199 -22.24 -18.35 -14.48
CA GLU A 199 -22.42 -16.95 -14.84
C GLU A 199 -21.22 -16.41 -15.61
N ASP A 200 -21.54 -15.53 -16.57
CA ASP A 200 -20.55 -14.80 -17.34
C ASP A 200 -19.89 -13.72 -16.48
N ARG A 201 -18.60 -13.45 -16.70
CA ARG A 201 -17.82 -12.40 -16.02
C ARG A 201 -18.47 -11.00 -16.04
N ARG A 202 -19.35 -10.71 -17.00
CA ARG A 202 -20.14 -9.47 -17.09
C ARG A 202 -21.20 -9.33 -15.98
N PHE A 203 -21.54 -10.42 -15.30
CA PHE A 203 -22.55 -10.44 -14.24
C PHE A 203 -21.96 -11.01 -12.94
N PRO A 204 -20.94 -10.36 -12.34
CA PRO A 204 -20.26 -10.87 -11.15
C PRO A 204 -21.25 -11.18 -10.02
N ILE A 205 -21.08 -12.32 -9.35
CA ILE A 205 -21.91 -12.71 -8.19
C ILE A 205 -21.48 -11.86 -6.99
N ARG A 206 -22.38 -11.00 -6.52
CA ARG A 206 -22.08 -10.01 -5.45
C ARG A 206 -22.62 -10.43 -4.08
N MET A 207 -23.80 -11.04 -4.05
CA MET A 207 -24.51 -11.38 -2.82
C MET A 207 -24.07 -12.72 -2.24
N ARG A 208 -23.79 -12.76 -0.93
CA ARG A 208 -23.45 -13.98 -0.18
C ARG A 208 -24.63 -14.58 0.60
N ASN A 209 -25.65 -13.76 0.88
CA ASN A 209 -26.78 -14.12 1.75
C ASN A 209 -28.10 -14.33 1.00
N ASN A 210 -28.15 -13.92 -0.27
CA ASN A 210 -29.35 -13.93 -1.09
C ASN A 210 -29.01 -14.40 -2.50
N LEU A 211 -30.01 -14.92 -3.22
CA LEU A 211 -29.88 -15.25 -4.64
C LEU A 211 -30.39 -14.08 -5.48
N PRO A 212 -29.73 -13.77 -6.62
CA PRO A 212 -30.32 -12.89 -7.61
C PRO A 212 -31.54 -13.55 -8.23
N THR A 213 -32.62 -12.81 -8.40
CA THR A 213 -33.87 -13.28 -9.05
C THR A 213 -33.60 -13.90 -10.42
N LYS A 214 -32.63 -13.36 -11.15
CA LYS A 214 -32.16 -13.87 -12.44
C LYS A 214 -31.93 -15.39 -12.43
N TRP A 215 -31.32 -15.94 -11.39
CA TRP A 215 -30.98 -17.36 -11.30
C TRP A 215 -32.18 -18.28 -11.23
N LEU A 216 -33.29 -17.82 -10.66
CA LEU A 216 -34.46 -18.67 -10.45
C LEU A 216 -35.23 -18.97 -11.73
N THR A 217 -34.85 -18.33 -12.84
CA THR A 217 -35.35 -18.62 -14.19
C THR A 217 -34.57 -19.72 -14.90
N ASP A 218 -33.38 -20.07 -14.40
CA ASP A 218 -32.49 -21.08 -14.98
C ASP A 218 -32.52 -22.38 -14.19
N LYS A 219 -32.24 -23.51 -14.86
CA LYS A 219 -32.05 -24.80 -14.17
C LYS A 219 -30.66 -24.84 -13.54
N GLN A 220 -30.54 -25.33 -12.32
CA GLN A 220 -29.24 -25.57 -11.68
C GLN A 220 -28.40 -26.54 -12.54
N GLY A 221 -27.09 -26.31 -12.65
CA GLY A 221 -26.19 -27.10 -13.50
C GLY A 221 -26.37 -26.87 -15.00
N LYS A 222 -27.06 -25.80 -15.41
CA LYS A 222 -27.23 -25.42 -16.82
C LYS A 222 -25.88 -25.18 -17.49
N LEU A 223 -25.81 -25.52 -18.78
CA LEU A 223 -24.67 -25.28 -19.66
C LEU A 223 -24.24 -23.81 -19.63
N PHE A 224 -22.97 -23.57 -19.28
CA PHE A 224 -22.31 -22.30 -19.48
C PHE A 224 -21.93 -22.12 -20.96
N ARG A 225 -22.17 -20.91 -21.49
CA ARG A 225 -21.75 -20.52 -22.84
C ARG A 225 -20.92 -19.24 -22.76
N GLY A 226 -19.68 -19.33 -23.21
CA GLY A 226 -18.75 -18.21 -23.32
C GLY A 226 -18.25 -18.01 -24.75
N GLU A 227 -17.71 -16.83 -25.02
CA GLU A 227 -16.95 -16.52 -26.24
C GLU A 227 -15.64 -15.86 -25.83
N ALA A 228 -14.54 -16.29 -26.44
CA ALA A 228 -13.20 -15.82 -26.15
C ALA A 228 -12.37 -15.74 -27.44
N ALA A 229 -11.32 -14.93 -27.41
CA ALA A 229 -10.34 -14.86 -28.48
C ALA A 229 -9.20 -15.87 -28.26
N PRO A 230 -8.45 -16.26 -29.32
CA PRO A 230 -7.17 -16.92 -29.16
C PRO A 230 -6.24 -16.09 -28.26
N ASN A 231 -5.33 -16.76 -27.55
CA ASN A 231 -4.46 -16.15 -26.54
C ASN A 231 -5.16 -15.45 -25.34
N GLU A 232 -6.49 -15.45 -25.21
CA GLU A 232 -7.16 -14.78 -24.10
C GLU A 232 -7.01 -15.54 -22.77
N TYR A 233 -6.85 -14.84 -21.65
CA TYR A 233 -7.13 -15.42 -20.34
C TYR A 233 -8.61 -15.23 -20.00
N TYR A 234 -9.43 -16.22 -20.35
CA TYR A 234 -10.88 -16.13 -20.25
C TYR A 234 -11.36 -16.46 -18.84
N THR A 235 -12.33 -15.71 -18.32
CA THR A 235 -12.85 -15.91 -16.97
C THR A 235 -14.37 -16.00 -16.93
N PHE A 236 -14.85 -16.77 -15.96
CA PHE A 236 -16.27 -16.92 -15.65
C PHE A 236 -16.41 -17.41 -14.21
N GLN A 237 -17.65 -17.59 -13.74
CA GLN A 237 -17.89 -18.03 -12.36
C GLN A 237 -18.98 -19.10 -12.29
N ILE A 238 -18.91 -19.92 -11.25
CA ILE A 238 -19.99 -20.84 -10.84
C ILE A 238 -20.39 -20.47 -9.43
N GLY A 239 -21.63 -20.00 -9.27
CA GLY A 239 -22.25 -19.78 -7.96
C GLY A 239 -22.69 -21.10 -7.34
N LEU A 240 -22.16 -21.41 -6.16
CA LEU A 240 -22.61 -22.52 -5.32
C LEU A 240 -23.56 -21.98 -4.24
N TRP A 241 -24.80 -22.45 -4.25
CA TRP A 241 -25.78 -22.18 -3.20
C TRP A 241 -26.00 -23.43 -2.34
N ALA A 242 -25.65 -23.31 -1.06
CA ALA A 242 -25.82 -24.36 -0.05
C ALA A 242 -27.27 -24.39 0.47
N ALA A 243 -28.25 -24.65 -0.42
CA ALA A 243 -29.67 -24.42 -0.15
C ALA A 243 -30.24 -25.29 1.00
N VAL A 244 -29.88 -26.58 1.01
CA VAL A 244 -30.46 -27.59 1.92
C VAL A 244 -29.51 -27.89 3.07
N ASN A 245 -28.26 -28.19 2.74
CA ASN A 245 -27.18 -28.51 3.67
C ASN A 245 -26.02 -27.57 3.44
N GLN A 246 -25.15 -27.40 4.46
CA GLN A 246 -23.84 -26.79 4.25
C GLN A 246 -22.98 -27.67 3.34
N ALA A 247 -22.00 -27.07 2.66
CA ALA A 247 -21.06 -27.76 1.79
C ALA A 247 -19.63 -27.39 2.20
N ASP A 248 -18.88 -28.38 2.68
CA ASP A 248 -17.57 -28.19 3.30
C ASP A 248 -16.44 -28.70 2.40
N LYS A 249 -15.27 -28.04 2.46
CA LYS A 249 -14.05 -28.38 1.72
C LYS A 249 -14.32 -28.54 0.23
N ILE A 250 -14.86 -27.49 -0.38
CA ILE A 250 -15.19 -27.49 -1.81
C ILE A 250 -13.93 -27.77 -2.64
N THR A 251 -14.07 -28.70 -3.58
CA THR A 251 -13.07 -29.04 -4.59
C THR A 251 -13.68 -29.02 -5.98
N TYR A 252 -12.83 -29.03 -7.02
CA TYR A 252 -13.28 -29.12 -8.40
C TYR A 252 -12.45 -30.11 -9.22
N ARG A 253 -13.05 -30.59 -10.31
CA ARG A 253 -12.36 -31.31 -11.38
C ARG A 253 -12.86 -30.78 -12.71
N ALA A 254 -11.94 -30.35 -13.57
CA ALA A 254 -12.26 -29.95 -14.94
C ALA A 254 -11.91 -31.07 -15.94
N SER A 255 -12.71 -31.22 -16.99
CA SER A 255 -12.29 -31.96 -18.18
C SER A 255 -11.54 -31.03 -19.13
N SER A 256 -10.72 -31.58 -20.03
CA SER A 256 -10.26 -30.81 -21.18
C SER A 256 -11.45 -30.30 -21.99
N LEU A 257 -11.33 -29.11 -22.58
CA LEU A 257 -12.32 -28.59 -23.52
C LEU A 257 -11.92 -29.06 -24.92
N LYS A 258 -12.84 -29.73 -25.63
CA LYS A 258 -12.54 -30.39 -26.92
C LYS A 258 -13.36 -29.78 -28.05
N CYS A 259 -12.72 -29.59 -29.21
CA CYS A 259 -13.34 -29.24 -30.49
C CYS A 259 -12.75 -30.16 -31.58
N GLY A 260 -13.39 -31.30 -31.83
CA GLY A 260 -12.82 -32.34 -32.71
C GLY A 260 -11.50 -32.88 -32.18
N ARG A 261 -10.40 -32.66 -32.91
CA ARG A 261 -9.03 -33.02 -32.48
C ARG A 261 -8.32 -31.93 -31.66
N GLU A 262 -8.85 -30.71 -31.65
CA GLU A 262 -8.29 -29.59 -30.90
C GLU A 262 -8.68 -29.68 -29.43
N ILE A 263 -7.73 -29.39 -28.54
CA ILE A 263 -7.87 -29.58 -27.09
C ILE A 263 -7.29 -28.38 -26.35
N ILE A 264 -8.10 -27.80 -25.45
CA ILE A 264 -7.61 -26.97 -24.35
C ILE A 264 -7.50 -27.88 -23.12
N SER A 265 -6.29 -28.03 -22.58
CA SER A 265 -6.01 -28.96 -21.47
C SER A 265 -6.83 -28.62 -20.22
N ALA A 266 -7.17 -29.63 -19.41
CA ALA A 266 -7.77 -29.42 -18.11
C ALA A 266 -6.85 -28.63 -17.16
N THR A 267 -5.53 -28.74 -17.36
CA THR A 267 -4.51 -28.00 -16.58
C THR A 267 -4.48 -26.50 -16.90
N ALA A 268 -5.14 -26.06 -17.98
CA ALA A 268 -5.29 -24.65 -18.31
C ALA A 268 -6.46 -24.00 -17.55
N ILE A 269 -7.22 -24.77 -16.78
CA ILE A 269 -8.39 -24.31 -16.03
C ILE A 269 -8.00 -24.23 -14.54
N THR A 270 -8.23 -23.07 -13.94
CA THR A 270 -7.91 -22.82 -12.52
C THR A 270 -9.15 -22.30 -11.80
N CYS A 271 -9.38 -22.74 -10.56
CA CYS A 271 -10.37 -22.14 -9.66
C CYS A 271 -9.65 -21.34 -8.56
N PHE A 272 -9.69 -20.01 -8.66
CA PHE A 272 -8.92 -19.11 -7.77
C PHE A 272 -9.30 -19.26 -6.29
N ASN A 273 -10.52 -19.71 -5.99
CA ASN A 273 -11.04 -19.83 -4.64
C ASN A 273 -10.43 -21.00 -3.85
N VAL A 274 -9.99 -22.07 -4.52
CA VAL A 274 -9.52 -23.30 -3.85
C VAL A 274 -8.03 -23.54 -4.00
N GLU A 275 -7.35 -22.79 -4.86
CA GLU A 275 -5.91 -22.89 -5.08
C GLU A 275 -5.33 -21.58 -5.61
N GLY A 276 -4.00 -21.49 -5.59
CA GLY A 276 -3.27 -20.35 -6.13
C GLY A 276 -1.77 -20.45 -5.89
N THR A 277 -1.08 -19.36 -6.24
CA THR A 277 0.34 -19.15 -5.95
C THR A 277 0.46 -17.95 -5.03
N ASP A 278 1.17 -18.12 -3.91
CA ASP A 278 1.39 -17.05 -2.94
C ASP A 278 2.38 -15.99 -3.47
N PRO A 279 2.61 -14.88 -2.73
CA PRO A 279 3.58 -13.86 -3.13
C PRO A 279 5.04 -14.30 -3.23
N TYR A 280 5.38 -15.52 -2.82
CA TYR A 280 6.74 -16.05 -2.84
C TYR A 280 6.89 -17.21 -3.84
N GLY A 281 5.89 -17.41 -4.70
CA GLY A 281 5.94 -18.42 -5.76
C GLY A 281 5.57 -19.83 -5.29
N LYS A 282 5.07 -19.99 -4.06
CA LYS A 282 4.66 -21.29 -3.55
C LYS A 282 3.19 -21.54 -3.86
N ALA A 283 2.92 -22.68 -4.49
CA ALA A 283 1.57 -23.14 -4.73
C ALA A 283 0.88 -23.53 -3.42
N PHE A 284 -0.41 -23.24 -3.31
CA PHE A 284 -1.23 -23.59 -2.15
C PHE A 284 -2.63 -24.04 -2.55
N LYS A 285 -3.27 -24.73 -1.60
CA LYS A 285 -4.71 -25.03 -1.63
C LYS A 285 -5.40 -24.31 -0.50
N LYS A 286 -6.66 -23.96 -0.71
CA LYS A 286 -7.48 -23.22 0.24
C LYS A 286 -8.75 -24.00 0.54
N GLU A 287 -9.06 -24.09 1.82
CA GLU A 287 -10.32 -24.64 2.27
C GLU A 287 -11.44 -23.62 2.06
N VAL A 288 -12.49 -24.02 1.33
CA VAL A 288 -13.70 -23.23 1.11
C VAL A 288 -14.87 -23.99 1.71
N ASN A 289 -15.56 -23.37 2.66
CA ASN A 289 -16.75 -23.91 3.31
C ASN A 289 -17.94 -22.97 3.06
N VAL A 290 -19.08 -23.52 2.70
CA VAL A 290 -20.29 -22.77 2.36
C VAL A 290 -21.40 -23.13 3.34
N PRO A 291 -21.69 -22.26 4.34
CA PRO A 291 -22.74 -22.52 5.32
C PRO A 291 -24.11 -22.65 4.67
N LYS A 292 -25.01 -23.39 5.32
CA LYS A 292 -26.40 -23.54 4.86
C LYS A 292 -27.05 -22.16 4.59
N GLY A 293 -27.71 -22.06 3.45
CA GLY A 293 -28.39 -20.86 2.97
C GLY A 293 -27.48 -19.82 2.32
N LYS A 294 -26.14 -19.99 2.36
CA LYS A 294 -25.18 -19.04 1.79
C LYS A 294 -24.83 -19.35 0.35
N VAL A 295 -24.30 -18.33 -0.32
CA VAL A 295 -23.80 -18.38 -1.70
C VAL A 295 -22.29 -18.14 -1.70
N GLN A 296 -21.57 -19.00 -2.42
CA GLN A 296 -20.15 -18.84 -2.72
C GLN A 296 -19.96 -18.71 -4.22
N ALA A 297 -19.35 -17.62 -4.67
CA ALA A 297 -18.90 -17.49 -6.06
C ALA A 297 -17.57 -18.23 -6.22
N LEU A 298 -17.48 -19.15 -7.18
CA LEU A 298 -16.23 -19.81 -7.57
C LEU A 298 -15.79 -19.23 -8.91
N TRP A 299 -14.69 -18.49 -8.92
CA TRP A 299 -14.13 -17.88 -10.12
C TRP A 299 -13.17 -18.83 -10.82
N PHE A 300 -13.41 -19.03 -12.11
CA PHE A 300 -12.61 -19.87 -12.99
C PHE A 300 -11.87 -19.02 -14.01
N GLY A 301 -10.61 -19.35 -14.23
CA GLY A 301 -9.80 -18.88 -15.36
C GLY A 301 -9.52 -20.02 -16.34
N VAL A 302 -9.53 -19.72 -17.63
CA VAL A 302 -9.15 -20.62 -18.73
C VAL A 302 -8.05 -19.94 -19.53
N ASP A 303 -6.86 -20.48 -19.45
CA ASP A 303 -5.71 -20.05 -20.24
C ASP A 303 -5.86 -20.57 -21.68
N ILE A 304 -6.29 -19.71 -22.61
CA ILE A 304 -6.44 -20.07 -24.02
C ILE A 304 -5.08 -19.92 -24.72
N PRO A 305 -4.55 -20.96 -25.38
CA PRO A 305 -3.27 -20.89 -26.08
C PRO A 305 -3.23 -19.88 -27.25
N ASP A 306 -2.04 -19.34 -27.55
CA ASP A 306 -1.77 -18.34 -28.60
C ASP A 306 -2.03 -18.82 -30.04
N GLY A 307 -2.25 -20.12 -30.25
CA GLY A 307 -2.61 -20.68 -31.56
C GLY A 307 -3.96 -21.40 -31.58
N GLN A 308 -4.81 -21.21 -30.56
CA GLN A 308 -6.04 -21.98 -30.44
C GLN A 308 -6.98 -21.72 -31.61
N LYS A 309 -7.33 -22.78 -32.36
CA LYS A 309 -8.16 -22.66 -33.57
C LYS A 309 -9.58 -22.25 -33.25
N GLU A 310 -10.19 -21.48 -34.14
CA GLU A 310 -11.62 -21.15 -34.10
C GLU A 310 -12.47 -22.43 -33.99
N GLY A 311 -13.48 -22.38 -33.11
CA GLY A 311 -14.35 -23.53 -32.87
C GLY A 311 -15.10 -23.45 -31.55
N VAL A 312 -15.96 -24.43 -31.30
CA VAL A 312 -16.73 -24.53 -30.05
C VAL A 312 -16.14 -25.66 -29.22
N TYR A 313 -15.46 -25.28 -28.13
CA TYR A 313 -14.78 -26.20 -27.23
C TYR A 313 -15.71 -26.56 -26.08
N THR A 314 -15.98 -27.85 -25.92
CA THR A 314 -16.90 -28.34 -24.90
C THR A 314 -16.21 -29.23 -23.87
N GLY A 315 -16.63 -29.11 -22.62
CA GLY A 315 -16.18 -29.93 -21.50
C GLY A 315 -17.10 -29.77 -20.30
N THR A 316 -16.61 -30.14 -19.12
CA THR A 316 -17.38 -30.10 -17.88
C THR A 316 -16.51 -29.66 -16.69
N ILE A 317 -17.12 -28.97 -15.75
CA ILE A 317 -16.57 -28.74 -14.41
C ILE A 317 -17.45 -29.47 -13.40
N THR A 318 -16.83 -30.35 -12.62
CA THR A 318 -17.46 -31.03 -11.48
C THR A 318 -17.05 -30.32 -10.21
N ILE A 319 -18.02 -29.91 -9.39
CA ILE A 319 -17.81 -29.37 -8.05
C ILE A 319 -18.20 -30.44 -7.04
N SER A 320 -17.40 -30.64 -6.00
CA SER A 320 -17.64 -31.64 -4.96
C SER A 320 -17.35 -31.10 -3.57
N ASP A 321 -18.06 -31.60 -2.56
CA ASP A 321 -17.77 -31.36 -1.14
C ASP A 321 -17.11 -32.59 -0.49
N ALA A 322 -16.65 -32.45 0.76
CA ALA A 322 -16.05 -33.56 1.51
C ALA A 322 -17.03 -34.68 1.89
N ASN A 323 -18.35 -34.43 1.82
CA ASN A 323 -19.39 -35.41 2.14
C ASN A 323 -19.81 -36.25 0.93
N GLY A 324 -19.18 -36.03 -0.24
CA GLY A 324 -19.46 -36.75 -1.48
C GLY A 324 -20.61 -36.15 -2.30
N ALA A 325 -21.18 -35.01 -1.89
CA ALA A 325 -22.11 -34.27 -2.72
C ALA A 325 -21.35 -33.70 -3.93
N GLN A 326 -21.88 -33.94 -5.13
CA GLN A 326 -21.29 -33.43 -6.37
C GLN A 326 -22.34 -32.85 -7.31
N GLY A 327 -21.92 -31.86 -8.10
CA GLY A 327 -22.69 -31.29 -9.20
C GLY A 327 -21.79 -31.04 -10.41
N VAL A 328 -22.36 -31.17 -11.62
CA VAL A 328 -21.63 -31.01 -12.88
C VAL A 328 -22.21 -29.84 -13.65
N VAL A 329 -21.34 -28.96 -14.12
CA VAL A 329 -21.67 -27.83 -15.00
C VAL A 329 -21.02 -28.08 -16.36
N PRO A 330 -21.80 -28.31 -17.43
CA PRO A 330 -21.29 -28.32 -18.79
C PRO A 330 -20.75 -26.95 -19.18
N VAL A 331 -19.64 -26.91 -19.91
CA VAL A 331 -18.96 -25.68 -20.36
C VAL A 331 -18.80 -25.73 -21.88
N SER A 332 -19.17 -24.64 -22.55
CA SER A 332 -18.97 -24.45 -23.99
C SER A 332 -18.35 -23.07 -24.22
N ILE A 333 -17.12 -23.03 -24.69
CA ILE A 333 -16.41 -21.78 -25.04
C ILE A 333 -16.21 -21.74 -26.54
N ARG A 334 -16.77 -20.72 -27.20
CA ARG A 334 -16.49 -20.44 -28.60
C ARG A 334 -15.20 -19.62 -28.70
N ILE A 335 -14.19 -20.16 -29.37
CA ILE A 335 -12.98 -19.42 -29.74
C ILE A 335 -13.23 -18.78 -31.09
N ALA A 336 -13.09 -17.46 -31.21
CA ALA A 336 -13.29 -16.72 -32.46
C ALA A 336 -12.53 -15.38 -32.46
N GLY A 337 -12.33 -14.81 -33.65
CA GLY A 337 -11.65 -13.52 -33.81
C GLY A 337 -10.12 -13.61 -33.79
N GLU A 338 -9.47 -12.46 -33.71
CA GLU A 338 -8.01 -12.34 -33.72
C GLU A 338 -7.40 -12.64 -32.34
N PRO A 339 -6.18 -13.19 -32.26
CA PRO A 339 -5.47 -13.38 -31.01
C PRO A 339 -5.25 -12.07 -30.23
N LEU A 340 -5.42 -12.09 -28.90
CA LEU A 340 -5.15 -10.93 -28.05
C LEU A 340 -3.66 -10.84 -27.70
N ALA A 341 -3.04 -9.69 -27.99
CA ALA A 341 -1.60 -9.49 -27.77
C ALA A 341 -1.17 -9.54 -26.30
N ASP A 342 -2.08 -9.22 -25.38
CA ASP A 342 -1.84 -9.04 -23.95
C ASP A 342 -2.75 -9.92 -23.09
N ARG A 343 -3.30 -10.99 -23.68
CA ARG A 343 -4.23 -11.92 -23.03
C ARG A 343 -5.57 -11.28 -22.63
N GLY A 344 -5.82 -10.04 -23.07
CA GLY A 344 -7.00 -9.24 -22.73
C GLY A 344 -6.82 -8.28 -21.55
N ASP A 345 -5.61 -8.07 -21.04
CA ASP A 345 -5.34 -7.19 -19.87
C ASP A 345 -5.71 -5.73 -20.05
N ASN A 346 -5.71 -5.24 -21.28
CA ASN A 346 -6.08 -3.86 -21.59
C ASN A 346 -7.60 -3.62 -21.49
N GLU A 347 -8.40 -4.69 -21.42
CA GLU A 347 -9.85 -4.61 -21.39
C GLU A 347 -10.41 -5.11 -20.05
N LEU A 348 -10.60 -4.20 -19.09
CA LEU A 348 -11.02 -4.54 -17.71
C LEU A 348 -12.28 -5.42 -17.63
N TRP A 349 -13.23 -5.24 -18.57
CA TRP A 349 -14.46 -6.05 -18.64
C TRP A 349 -14.17 -7.55 -18.86
N ARG A 350 -12.96 -7.92 -19.30
CA ARG A 350 -12.54 -9.30 -19.50
C ARG A 350 -12.09 -10.02 -18.23
N TYR A 351 -11.78 -9.30 -17.15
CA TYR A 351 -11.28 -9.89 -15.90
C TYR A 351 -10.04 -10.81 -16.10
N SER A 352 -9.30 -10.64 -17.19
CA SER A 352 -8.10 -11.42 -17.55
C SER A 352 -6.97 -11.27 -16.53
N ARG A 353 -6.97 -10.13 -15.83
CA ARG A 353 -6.02 -9.78 -14.76
C ARG A 353 -6.20 -10.61 -13.49
N LEU A 354 -7.29 -11.36 -13.35
CA LEU A 354 -7.40 -12.34 -12.26
C LEU A 354 -6.23 -13.35 -12.29
N ARG A 355 -5.63 -13.62 -13.46
CA ARG A 355 -4.44 -14.46 -13.53
C ARG A 355 -3.23 -13.85 -12.81
N TRP A 356 -3.15 -12.52 -12.72
CA TRP A 356 -2.05 -11.82 -12.04
C TRP A 356 -1.99 -12.18 -10.56
N LEU A 357 -3.12 -12.59 -9.97
CA LEU A 357 -3.16 -13.11 -8.60
C LEU A 357 -2.20 -14.30 -8.41
N ASN A 358 -1.95 -15.12 -9.44
CA ASN A 358 -1.02 -16.25 -9.36
C ASN A 358 0.35 -15.95 -10.02
N SER A 359 0.68 -14.67 -10.28
CA SER A 359 1.92 -14.31 -10.97
C SER A 359 3.16 -14.51 -10.08
N THR A 360 4.24 -15.00 -10.70
CA THR A 360 5.59 -15.10 -10.11
C THR A 360 6.52 -14.01 -10.61
N LEU A 361 6.00 -12.96 -11.27
CA LEU A 361 6.81 -11.87 -11.83
C LEU A 361 7.78 -11.27 -10.79
N GLY A 362 9.03 -11.09 -11.19
CA GLY A 362 10.09 -10.53 -10.36
C GLY A 362 10.69 -11.51 -9.33
N ILE A 363 10.17 -12.73 -9.18
CA ILE A 363 10.81 -13.78 -8.39
C ILE A 363 12.01 -14.28 -9.20
N ALA A 364 13.19 -13.94 -8.71
CA ALA A 364 14.47 -14.33 -9.28
C ALA A 364 15.53 -14.27 -8.18
N ASP A 365 16.64 -14.94 -8.41
CA ASP A 365 17.79 -14.92 -7.50
C ASP A 365 19.00 -14.25 -8.17
N THR A 366 18.75 -13.06 -8.69
CA THR A 366 19.72 -12.24 -9.43
C THR A 366 19.75 -10.80 -8.89
N PRO A 367 20.89 -10.11 -8.89
CA PRO A 367 20.97 -8.71 -8.47
C PRO A 367 20.05 -7.77 -9.28
N THR A 368 19.50 -6.74 -8.63
CA THR A 368 18.87 -5.58 -9.30
C THR A 368 19.91 -4.48 -9.52
N ALA A 369 19.70 -3.58 -10.48
CA ALA A 369 20.61 -2.44 -10.61
C ALA A 369 20.59 -1.57 -9.33
N PRO A 370 21.73 -0.99 -8.89
CA PRO A 370 23.08 -1.11 -9.45
C PRO A 370 23.92 -2.26 -8.84
N TYR A 371 23.30 -3.19 -8.11
CA TYR A 371 24.00 -4.26 -7.40
C TYR A 371 24.66 -5.28 -8.34
N THR A 372 25.75 -5.86 -7.86
CA THR A 372 26.53 -6.88 -8.58
C THR A 372 26.31 -8.26 -7.97
N ALA A 373 26.69 -9.30 -8.71
CA ALA A 373 26.62 -10.68 -8.24
C ALA A 373 27.46 -10.90 -6.97
N MET A 374 27.01 -11.83 -6.14
CA MET A 374 27.73 -12.26 -4.94
C MET A 374 29.05 -12.95 -5.30
N THR A 375 30.08 -12.72 -4.49
CA THR A 375 31.40 -13.35 -4.60
C THR A 375 31.74 -14.09 -3.33
N VAL A 376 32.45 -15.21 -3.46
CA VAL A 376 33.00 -15.99 -2.33
C VAL A 376 34.46 -16.29 -2.63
N ASP A 377 35.34 -15.94 -1.69
CA ASP A 377 36.77 -16.23 -1.72
C ASP A 377 37.20 -16.68 -0.32
N GLU A 378 37.51 -17.97 -0.18
CA GLU A 378 37.74 -18.62 1.13
C GLU A 378 36.58 -18.35 2.12
N ASN A 379 36.84 -17.67 3.23
CA ASN A 379 35.85 -17.27 4.22
C ASN A 379 35.29 -15.85 4.00
N ARG A 380 35.57 -15.23 2.85
CA ARG A 380 35.13 -13.87 2.52
C ARG A 380 33.96 -13.90 1.55
N ILE A 381 32.90 -13.19 1.90
CA ILE A 381 31.69 -13.03 1.08
C ILE A 381 31.62 -11.56 0.66
N GLY A 382 31.57 -11.29 -0.65
CA GLY A 382 31.57 -9.95 -1.21
C GLY A 382 30.28 -9.62 -1.97
N CYS A 383 29.81 -8.38 -1.80
CA CYS A 383 28.79 -7.73 -2.60
C CYS A 383 29.27 -6.32 -3.01
N LEU A 384 28.43 -5.52 -3.70
CA LEU A 384 28.82 -4.21 -4.26
C LEU A 384 29.51 -3.29 -3.22
N GLY A 385 30.84 -3.22 -3.21
CA GLY A 385 31.57 -2.35 -2.28
C GLY A 385 31.54 -2.76 -0.81
N ARG A 386 31.03 -3.96 -0.45
CA ARG A 386 31.10 -4.48 0.93
C ARG A 386 31.61 -5.92 0.96
N THR A 387 32.36 -6.27 2.00
CA THR A 387 32.90 -7.62 2.21
C THR A 387 32.74 -8.04 3.66
N VAL A 388 32.36 -9.29 3.87
CA VAL A 388 32.23 -9.93 5.19
C VAL A 388 33.22 -11.08 5.25
N THR A 389 34.12 -11.03 6.22
CA THR A 389 34.99 -12.17 6.56
C THR A 389 34.29 -12.96 7.66
N VAL A 390 33.97 -14.23 7.39
CA VAL A 390 33.30 -15.14 8.32
C VAL A 390 34.32 -15.76 9.27
N ASP A 391 34.02 -15.75 10.57
CA ASP A 391 34.80 -16.44 11.59
C ASP A 391 34.67 -17.97 11.41
N GLU A 392 35.80 -18.64 11.23
CA GLU A 392 35.88 -20.08 10.91
C GLU A 392 35.48 -20.99 12.07
N THR A 393 35.15 -20.45 13.24
CA THR A 393 34.78 -21.25 14.42
C THR A 393 33.34 -21.00 14.89
N THR A 394 32.77 -19.83 14.57
CA THR A 394 31.44 -19.40 15.04
C THR A 394 30.44 -19.17 13.92
N GLY A 395 30.90 -18.99 12.68
CA GLY A 395 30.04 -18.69 11.51
C GLY A 395 29.46 -17.27 11.50
N LEU A 396 29.85 -16.41 12.46
CA LEU A 396 29.49 -14.99 12.49
C LEU A 396 30.56 -14.13 11.81
N PRO A 397 30.25 -12.87 11.48
CA PRO A 397 31.25 -11.95 10.95
C PRO A 397 32.42 -11.73 11.92
N ALA A 398 33.63 -12.10 11.47
CA ALA A 398 34.90 -11.72 12.10
C ALA A 398 35.29 -10.28 11.75
N GLN A 399 35.01 -9.86 10.52
CA GLN A 399 35.24 -8.52 10.00
C GLN A 399 34.14 -8.16 9.02
N ILE A 400 33.73 -6.88 9.04
CA ILE A 400 32.84 -6.30 8.03
C ILE A 400 33.55 -5.06 7.50
N ARG A 401 33.81 -5.05 6.19
CA ARG A 401 34.34 -3.89 5.47
C ARG A 401 33.22 -3.29 4.63
N SER A 402 32.86 -2.03 4.93
CA SER A 402 31.94 -1.24 4.13
C SER A 402 32.75 -0.18 3.37
N TRP A 403 32.85 -0.34 2.06
CA TRP A 403 33.70 0.45 1.18
C TRP A 403 35.17 0.44 1.68
N ASN A 404 35.62 1.57 2.22
CA ASN A 404 36.99 1.74 2.72
C ASN A 404 37.07 1.73 4.25
N ASN A 405 36.02 1.33 4.95
CA ASN A 405 35.93 1.40 6.40
C ASN A 405 35.68 0.04 7.05
N ASP A 406 36.43 -0.24 8.12
CA ASP A 406 36.19 -1.40 9.00
C ASP A 406 35.12 -1.08 10.03
N VAL A 407 34.01 -1.82 9.98
CA VAL A 407 32.85 -1.61 10.85
C VAL A 407 33.10 -2.19 12.24
N LEU A 408 33.60 -3.42 12.30
CA LEU A 408 33.74 -4.16 13.56
C LEU A 408 35.08 -3.90 14.24
N SER A 409 35.09 -3.74 15.56
CA SER A 409 36.34 -3.69 16.34
C SER A 409 36.83 -5.07 16.79
N SER A 410 35.93 -6.07 16.79
CA SER A 410 36.22 -7.48 17.05
C SER A 410 35.12 -8.36 16.44
N PRO A 411 35.26 -9.70 16.40
CA PRO A 411 34.21 -10.56 15.87
C PRO A 411 32.87 -10.41 16.59
N MET A 412 31.77 -10.46 15.83
CA MET A 412 30.42 -10.55 16.39
C MET A 412 30.28 -11.85 17.20
N ARG A 413 29.50 -11.81 18.29
CA ARG A 413 29.30 -12.99 19.15
C ARG A 413 27.85 -13.23 19.52
N PHE A 414 27.42 -14.48 19.39
CA PHE A 414 26.20 -15.00 20.00
C PHE A 414 26.58 -15.84 21.22
N MET A 415 26.33 -15.33 22.42
CA MET A 415 26.84 -15.87 23.68
C MET A 415 25.73 -16.54 24.48
N ILE A 416 25.98 -17.76 24.97
CA ILE A 416 25.13 -18.48 25.92
C ILE A 416 25.86 -18.55 27.26
N GLN A 417 25.37 -17.83 28.27
CA GLN A 417 25.97 -17.77 29.60
C GLN A 417 25.21 -18.69 30.57
N THR A 418 25.90 -19.66 31.16
CA THR A 418 25.38 -20.52 32.22
C THR A 418 26.01 -20.16 33.57
N ALA A 419 25.66 -20.90 34.63
CA ALA A 419 26.34 -20.79 35.92
C ALA A 419 27.84 -21.14 35.84
N ALA A 420 28.24 -22.03 34.93
CA ALA A 420 29.63 -22.47 34.75
C ALA A 420 30.48 -21.49 33.91
N GLY A 421 29.86 -20.50 33.25
CA GLY A 421 30.54 -19.54 32.39
C GLY A 421 29.85 -19.38 31.03
N VAL A 422 30.54 -18.75 30.08
CA VAL A 422 30.09 -18.66 28.69
C VAL A 422 30.41 -19.98 27.98
N LYS A 423 29.45 -20.50 27.20
CA LYS A 423 29.65 -21.68 26.36
C LYS A 423 30.57 -21.36 25.19
N GLU A 424 31.67 -22.10 25.07
CA GLU A 424 32.64 -22.01 23.96
C GLU A 424 32.33 -23.08 22.91
N LEU A 425 31.25 -22.87 22.14
CA LEU A 425 30.85 -23.78 21.07
C LEU A 425 31.58 -23.40 19.78
N LYS A 426 32.31 -24.35 19.20
CA LYS A 426 33.08 -24.14 17.96
C LYS A 426 32.77 -25.24 16.96
N ALA A 427 32.58 -24.84 15.72
CA ALA A 427 32.46 -25.73 14.57
C ALA A 427 32.87 -24.98 13.30
N ILE A 428 33.21 -25.73 12.26
CA ILE A 428 33.56 -25.16 10.96
C ILE A 428 32.26 -24.79 10.23
N PRO A 429 32.07 -23.52 9.81
CA PRO A 429 30.95 -23.14 8.96
C PRO A 429 31.02 -23.85 7.62
N GLU A 430 29.87 -24.32 7.13
CA GLU A 430 29.72 -24.97 5.84
C GLU A 430 28.99 -24.03 4.88
N LEU A 431 29.59 -23.76 3.71
CA LEU A 431 28.92 -23.12 2.60
C LEU A 431 27.95 -24.13 1.97
N THR A 432 26.65 -23.80 1.99
CA THR A 432 25.59 -24.70 1.49
C THR A 432 25.06 -24.28 0.12
N GLU A 433 25.12 -22.99 -0.22
CA GLU A 433 24.63 -22.47 -1.50
C GLU A 433 25.35 -21.18 -1.88
N HIS A 434 25.62 -21.00 -3.17
CA HIS A 434 26.14 -19.77 -3.76
C HIS A 434 25.50 -19.54 -5.13
N THR A 435 24.82 -18.41 -5.27
CA THR A 435 24.22 -17.94 -6.52
C THR A 435 24.66 -16.50 -6.80
N GLU A 436 24.19 -15.92 -7.91
CA GLU A 436 24.43 -14.50 -8.17
C GLU A 436 23.72 -13.61 -7.12
N GLY A 437 22.57 -14.05 -6.60
CA GLY A 437 21.75 -13.26 -5.70
C GLY A 437 22.08 -13.42 -4.22
N HIS A 438 22.58 -14.58 -3.79
CA HIS A 438 22.84 -14.84 -2.38
C HIS A 438 23.91 -15.93 -2.13
N VAL A 439 24.33 -16.01 -0.87
CA VAL A 439 25.24 -17.01 -0.32
C VAL A 439 24.62 -17.53 0.97
N THR A 440 24.45 -18.85 1.09
CA THR A 440 23.89 -19.51 2.28
C THR A 440 24.94 -20.39 2.95
N GLY A 441 25.09 -20.25 4.26
CA GLY A 441 25.93 -21.09 5.09
C GLY A 441 25.17 -21.71 6.25
N SER A 442 25.74 -22.78 6.82
CA SER A 442 25.25 -23.38 8.05
C SER A 442 26.39 -23.67 9.01
N TRP A 443 26.08 -23.67 10.30
CA TRP A 443 27.04 -23.96 11.36
C TRP A 443 26.33 -24.77 12.45
N LYS A 444 26.98 -25.80 12.99
CA LYS A 444 26.40 -26.64 14.05
C LYS A 444 27.48 -27.11 15.01
N ALA A 445 27.30 -26.81 16.29
CA ALA A 445 28.16 -27.26 17.37
C ALA A 445 27.33 -27.90 18.49
N GLU A 446 27.96 -28.76 19.27
CA GLU A 446 27.33 -29.40 20.44
C GLU A 446 28.32 -29.65 21.56
N ASP A 447 27.80 -29.73 22.78
CA ASP A 447 28.51 -30.25 23.94
C ASP A 447 27.64 -31.29 24.66
N GLU A 448 28.00 -31.65 25.89
CA GLU A 448 27.23 -32.60 26.71
C GLU A 448 25.85 -32.06 27.12
N GLU A 449 25.64 -30.74 27.11
CA GLU A 449 24.44 -30.11 27.63
C GLU A 449 23.47 -29.67 26.52
N MET A 450 23.95 -29.27 25.35
CA MET A 450 23.11 -28.73 24.28
C MET A 450 23.68 -28.92 22.87
N THR A 451 22.82 -28.76 21.88
CA THR A 451 23.17 -28.58 20.46
C THR A 451 22.78 -27.17 20.04
N VAL A 452 23.64 -26.49 19.31
CA VAL A 452 23.32 -25.18 18.70
C VAL A 452 23.59 -25.27 17.21
N SER A 453 22.62 -24.83 16.41
CA SER A 453 22.75 -24.73 14.96
C SER A 453 22.39 -23.32 14.51
N CYS A 454 23.10 -22.80 13.50
CA CYS A 454 22.81 -21.54 12.83
C CYS A 454 22.65 -21.79 11.33
N LYS A 455 21.61 -21.21 10.73
CA LYS A 455 21.53 -21.01 9.28
C LYS A 455 21.74 -19.53 8.99
N ALA A 456 22.64 -19.23 8.07
CA ALA A 456 22.97 -17.87 7.68
C ALA A 456 22.76 -17.69 6.18
N ILE A 457 22.23 -16.54 5.78
CA ILE A 457 22.14 -16.12 4.38
C ILE A 457 22.66 -14.69 4.27
N MET A 458 23.45 -14.40 3.22
CA MET A 458 23.83 -13.05 2.81
C MET A 458 23.38 -12.82 1.38
N GLU A 459 22.74 -11.68 1.11
CA GLU A 459 22.25 -11.31 -0.21
C GLU A 459 23.05 -10.16 -0.86
N PHE A 460 22.89 -9.97 -2.17
CA PHE A 460 23.61 -9.00 -3.00
C PHE A 460 23.52 -7.53 -2.53
N ASP A 461 22.52 -7.19 -1.72
CA ASP A 461 22.34 -5.85 -1.15
C ASP A 461 22.98 -5.67 0.24
N GLY A 462 23.75 -6.66 0.71
CA GLY A 462 24.46 -6.62 1.98
C GLY A 462 23.57 -6.91 3.20
N TRP A 463 22.33 -7.35 2.95
CA TRP A 463 21.46 -7.92 3.98
C TRP A 463 21.95 -9.32 4.36
N MET A 464 21.96 -9.61 5.66
CA MET A 464 22.32 -10.91 6.22
C MET A 464 21.30 -11.33 7.26
N ASN A 465 20.89 -12.60 7.25
CA ASN A 465 20.01 -13.15 8.29
C ASN A 465 20.62 -14.39 8.93
N TYR A 466 20.42 -14.51 10.24
CA TYR A 466 20.95 -15.58 11.08
C TYR A 466 19.81 -16.17 11.92
N VAL A 467 19.57 -17.47 11.76
CA VAL A 467 18.58 -18.22 12.54
C VAL A 467 19.30 -19.24 13.41
N TYR A 468 19.47 -18.91 14.69
CA TYR A 468 20.03 -19.80 15.71
C TYR A 468 18.94 -20.66 16.33
N THR A 469 19.18 -21.96 16.45
CA THR A 469 18.34 -22.90 17.20
C THR A 469 19.18 -23.55 18.29
N ILE A 470 18.76 -23.38 19.55
CA ILE A 470 19.38 -23.99 20.73
C ILE A 470 18.49 -25.14 21.18
N THR A 471 19.03 -26.36 21.20
CA THR A 471 18.32 -27.59 21.62
C THR A 471 19.02 -28.17 22.85
N PRO A 472 18.45 -28.02 24.06
CA PRO A 472 19.02 -28.58 25.28
C PRO A 472 18.92 -30.11 25.30
N LYS A 473 19.98 -30.80 25.69
CA LYS A 473 20.03 -32.25 25.94
C LYS A 473 19.56 -32.60 27.36
N LYS A 474 19.60 -31.63 28.28
CA LYS A 474 19.09 -31.70 29.65
C LYS A 474 18.49 -30.36 30.08
N ARG A 475 17.84 -30.31 31.24
CA ARG A 475 17.36 -29.06 31.84
C ARG A 475 18.56 -28.19 32.24
N ILE A 476 18.61 -26.95 31.74
CA ILE A 476 19.73 -26.01 31.96
C ILE A 476 19.20 -24.65 32.39
N GLU A 477 19.78 -24.10 33.45
CA GLU A 477 19.60 -22.70 33.82
C GLU A 477 20.63 -21.84 33.07
N VAL A 478 20.16 -20.97 32.20
CA VAL A 478 21.00 -19.98 31.53
C VAL A 478 20.79 -18.63 32.19
N LYS A 479 21.89 -17.93 32.49
CA LYS A 479 21.89 -16.57 33.03
C LYS A 479 21.53 -15.55 31.97
N ASP A 480 21.95 -15.80 30.73
CA ASP A 480 21.69 -14.91 29.60
C ASP A 480 21.99 -15.62 28.27
N ILE A 481 21.26 -15.23 27.22
CA ILE A 481 21.60 -15.51 25.82
C ILE A 481 21.59 -14.14 25.13
N ARG A 482 22.72 -13.75 24.51
CA ARG A 482 22.89 -12.39 23.96
C ARG A 482 23.62 -12.36 22.64
N LEU A 483 23.28 -11.37 21.83
CA LEU A 483 24.05 -10.93 20.66
C LEU A 483 24.90 -9.73 21.06
N VAL A 484 26.19 -9.77 20.72
CA VAL A 484 27.14 -8.68 20.91
C VAL A 484 27.66 -8.24 19.55
N LEU A 485 27.43 -6.96 19.23
CA LEU A 485 27.87 -6.28 18.02
C LEU A 485 28.90 -5.19 18.40
N PRO A 486 30.21 -5.49 18.30
CA PRO A 486 31.28 -4.55 18.60
C PRO A 486 31.67 -3.73 17.37
N VAL A 487 31.43 -2.43 17.40
CA VAL A 487 31.69 -1.48 16.31
C VAL A 487 32.92 -0.62 16.66
N THR A 488 33.74 -0.25 15.67
CA THR A 488 34.88 0.64 15.90
C THR A 488 34.42 2.02 16.41
N ASN A 489 35.24 2.69 17.22
CA ASN A 489 34.90 4.04 17.71
C ASN A 489 34.73 5.06 16.57
N LYS A 490 35.44 4.87 15.45
CA LYS A 490 35.32 5.70 14.25
C LYS A 490 33.95 5.53 13.58
N VAL A 491 33.46 4.29 13.49
CA VAL A 491 32.18 3.99 12.85
C VAL A 491 31.00 4.23 13.81
N GLY A 492 31.11 3.87 15.09
CA GLY A 492 30.05 3.99 16.10
C GLY A 492 29.77 5.41 16.59
N THR A 493 29.77 6.41 15.72
CA THR A 493 29.58 7.83 16.06
C THR A 493 28.11 8.16 16.37
N TYR A 494 27.18 7.57 15.62
CA TYR A 494 25.74 7.81 15.77
C TYR A 494 24.95 6.53 16.00
N PHE A 495 23.78 6.69 16.62
CA PHE A 495 22.86 5.60 16.94
C PHE A 495 21.40 6.02 16.69
N LEU A 496 20.58 5.06 16.26
CA LEU A 496 19.14 5.20 16.04
C LEU A 496 18.43 3.88 16.39
N GLY A 497 17.24 3.94 17.00
CA GLY A 497 16.42 2.75 17.31
C GLY A 497 16.51 2.33 18.77
N MET A 498 15.96 1.16 19.11
CA MET A 498 15.81 0.71 20.52
C MET A 498 15.17 1.74 21.47
N GLY A 499 14.25 2.56 20.96
CA GLY A 499 13.62 3.65 21.75
C GLY A 499 14.43 4.94 21.84
N LEU A 500 15.58 5.04 21.15
CA LEU A 500 16.36 6.26 21.01
C LEU A 500 16.08 6.93 19.64
N PRO A 501 15.92 8.27 19.60
CA PRO A 501 15.96 8.99 18.34
C PRO A 501 17.37 8.94 17.74
N GLY A 502 17.51 9.35 16.49
CA GLY A 502 18.80 9.55 15.84
C GLY A 502 19.60 10.58 16.62
N GLN A 503 20.75 10.16 17.15
CA GLN A 503 21.60 10.99 17.98
C GLN A 503 23.06 10.52 17.95
N ALA A 504 23.95 11.28 18.57
CA ALA A 504 25.31 10.78 18.85
C ALA A 504 25.23 9.56 19.79
N THR A 505 26.05 8.56 19.53
CA THR A 505 26.08 7.33 20.33
C THR A 505 26.33 7.66 21.80
N PRO A 506 25.42 7.28 22.73
CA PRO A 506 25.59 7.58 24.13
C PRO A 506 26.78 6.83 24.71
N GLN A 507 27.44 7.42 25.72
CA GLN A 507 28.54 6.76 26.43
C GLN A 507 28.08 5.44 27.07
N GLN A 508 26.86 5.44 27.61
CA GLN A 508 26.17 4.27 28.14
C GLN A 508 24.66 4.41 27.91
N TYR A 509 23.99 3.32 27.53
CA TYR A 509 22.54 3.22 27.49
C TYR A 509 22.09 1.82 27.90
N ASP A 510 20.98 1.74 28.64
CA ASP A 510 20.33 0.48 29.03
C ASP A 510 18.83 0.59 28.72
N GLY A 511 18.39 -0.19 27.73
CA GLY A 511 17.03 -0.19 27.22
C GLY A 511 16.26 -1.46 27.58
N LYS A 512 14.94 -1.34 27.69
CA LYS A 512 14.00 -2.45 27.86
C LYS A 512 12.92 -2.38 26.77
N TRP A 513 12.39 -3.54 26.40
CA TRP A 513 11.36 -3.68 25.37
C TRP A 513 10.04 -2.98 25.74
N ASP A 514 9.66 -3.03 27.02
CA ASP A 514 8.36 -2.62 27.55
C ASP A 514 8.48 -1.49 28.57
N ALA A 515 9.59 -0.75 28.57
CA ALA A 515 9.78 0.32 29.54
C ALA A 515 8.68 1.41 29.39
N PRO A 516 7.98 1.76 30.48
CA PRO A 516 7.06 2.89 30.46
C PRO A 516 7.86 4.18 30.23
N GLU A 517 7.34 5.06 29.38
CA GLU A 517 8.02 6.31 29.03
C GLU A 517 8.12 7.19 30.29
N LYS A 518 9.32 7.46 30.78
CA LYS A 518 9.55 8.66 31.59
C LYS A 518 9.59 9.81 30.61
N THR A 519 8.49 10.56 30.47
CA THR A 519 8.48 11.82 29.74
C THR A 519 9.53 12.75 30.31
N VAL A 520 10.69 12.83 29.66
CA VAL A 520 11.64 13.92 29.84
C VAL A 520 11.46 14.81 28.62
N ASN A 521 10.57 15.80 28.74
CA ASN A 521 10.63 16.95 27.85
C ASN A 521 12.03 17.55 27.97
N ASN A 522 12.87 17.34 26.96
CA ASN A 522 13.90 18.27 26.50
C ASN A 522 14.39 17.82 25.10
N PHE A 523 13.54 18.14 24.12
CA PHE A 523 13.76 18.25 22.66
C PHE A 523 14.62 17.18 21.94
N GLY A 524 13.90 16.23 21.30
CA GLY A 524 14.39 15.27 20.28
C GLY A 524 13.21 14.49 19.69
N VAL A 525 12.16 15.21 19.27
CA VAL A 525 10.78 14.72 19.08
C VAL A 525 10.55 14.04 17.73
N SER A 526 9.81 12.91 17.77
CA SER A 526 8.84 12.45 16.77
C SER A 526 7.63 11.80 17.50
N ILE A 527 6.90 12.43 18.44
CA ILE A 527 5.73 13.35 18.44
C ILE A 527 5.40 13.51 19.97
N PRO A 528 4.80 14.60 20.51
CA PRO A 528 4.30 14.62 21.90
C PRO A 528 3.26 13.50 22.17
N THR A 529 3.46 12.70 23.22
CA THR A 529 2.50 11.69 23.68
C THR A 529 1.41 12.32 24.56
N SER A 530 0.18 11.78 24.45
CA SER A 530 -0.92 12.06 25.38
C SER A 530 -0.48 11.73 26.82
N LYS A 531 -0.84 12.58 27.78
CA LYS A 531 -0.56 12.38 29.22
C LYS A 531 -1.11 11.05 29.78
N GLU A 532 -2.00 10.37 29.06
CA GLU A 532 -2.74 9.19 29.51
C GLU A 532 -2.12 7.85 29.09
N GLN A 533 -1.20 7.81 28.11
CA GLN A 533 -0.60 6.56 27.60
C GLN A 533 0.93 6.64 27.61
N GLN A 534 1.55 6.07 28.64
CA GLN A 534 2.97 6.21 29.00
C GLN A 534 3.82 4.99 28.63
N TRP A 535 3.86 4.56 27.36
CA TRP A 535 4.66 3.39 26.95
C TRP A 535 5.61 3.74 25.78
N LEU A 536 6.84 3.23 25.84
CA LEU A 536 7.68 3.13 24.64
C LEU A 536 6.90 2.36 23.56
N TRP A 537 6.93 2.86 22.33
CA TRP A 537 6.30 2.20 21.20
C TRP A 537 7.07 0.92 20.85
N PRO A 538 6.44 -0.08 20.20
CA PRO A 538 7.16 -1.28 19.83
C PRO A 538 8.24 -0.93 18.80
N PHE A 539 9.43 -1.44 19.07
CA PHE A 539 10.58 -1.41 18.20
C PHE A 539 11.24 -2.79 18.26
N ASP A 540 11.93 -3.15 17.20
CA ASP A 540 12.59 -4.44 17.04
C ASP A 540 13.99 -4.28 16.44
N SER A 541 14.50 -3.07 16.30
CA SER A 541 15.70 -2.81 15.52
C SER A 541 16.48 -1.59 15.97
N PHE A 542 17.73 -1.51 15.52
CA PHE A 542 18.59 -0.34 15.67
C PHE A 542 19.59 -0.24 14.51
N TRP A 543 20.14 0.95 14.34
CA TRP A 543 21.30 1.22 13.51
C TRP A 543 22.39 1.91 14.33
N ILE A 544 23.65 1.54 14.07
CA ILE A 544 24.84 2.17 14.62
C ILE A 544 25.84 2.40 13.49
N GLY A 545 26.37 3.62 13.39
CA GLY A 545 27.26 3.98 12.30
C GLY A 545 27.56 5.47 12.18
N ASN A 546 28.17 5.79 11.04
CA ASN A 546 28.43 7.13 10.56
C ASN A 546 28.01 7.24 9.08
N GLU A 547 28.31 8.36 8.45
CA GLU A 547 27.99 8.67 7.05
C GLU A 547 28.67 7.75 6.02
N HIS A 548 29.79 7.11 6.39
CA HIS A 548 30.62 6.32 5.48
C HIS A 548 30.49 4.80 5.70
N ALA A 549 30.05 4.38 6.89
CA ALA A 549 29.86 2.99 7.24
C ALA A 549 28.94 2.82 8.45
N GLY A 550 28.24 1.70 8.51
CA GLY A 550 27.42 1.34 9.66
C GLY A 550 26.75 -0.01 9.48
N ILE A 551 26.00 -0.42 10.49
CA ILE A 551 25.24 -1.66 10.46
C ILE A 551 23.91 -1.46 11.19
N HIS A 552 22.83 -1.87 10.52
CA HIS A 552 21.51 -2.02 11.14
C HIS A 552 21.30 -3.47 11.53
N CYS A 553 20.54 -3.68 12.60
CA CYS A 553 20.18 -4.99 13.13
C CYS A 553 18.72 -4.98 13.57
N GLU A 554 17.96 -5.98 13.11
CA GLU A 554 16.55 -6.23 13.45
C GLU A 554 16.42 -7.59 14.14
N PHE A 555 15.67 -7.64 15.23
CA PHE A 555 15.36 -8.82 16.01
C PHE A 555 14.00 -9.39 15.59
N ARG A 556 13.98 -10.66 15.21
CA ARG A 556 12.83 -11.30 14.57
C ARG A 556 12.31 -12.47 15.40
N GLY A 557 11.17 -13.00 14.98
CA GLY A 557 10.46 -14.12 15.64
C GLY A 557 9.14 -13.72 16.30
N SER A 558 8.64 -12.51 16.04
CA SER A 558 7.28 -12.06 16.35
C SER A 558 6.29 -12.49 15.27
N THR A 559 5.01 -12.15 15.46
CA THR A 559 3.95 -12.35 14.45
C THR A 559 4.08 -11.44 13.23
N TYR A 560 4.86 -10.35 13.34
CA TYR A 560 5.14 -9.38 12.29
C TYR A 560 6.46 -8.66 12.63
N SER A 561 7.33 -8.53 11.63
CA SER A 561 8.55 -7.72 11.64
C SER A 561 8.55 -6.87 10.38
N GLY A 562 9.02 -5.63 10.49
CA GLY A 562 8.96 -4.65 9.40
C GLY A 562 8.39 -3.29 9.83
N PRO A 563 8.06 -2.42 8.88
CA PRO A 563 7.63 -1.06 9.17
C PRO A 563 6.25 -0.97 9.83
N LEU A 564 5.80 0.24 10.18
CA LEU A 564 4.45 0.50 10.74
C LEU A 564 4.20 -0.14 12.11
N LEU A 565 5.26 -0.39 12.90
CA LEU A 565 5.12 -1.02 14.22
C LEU A 565 4.21 -0.23 15.17
N ASN A 566 4.19 1.11 15.06
CA ASN A 566 3.34 1.97 15.89
C ASN A 566 1.85 1.83 15.52
N LEU A 567 1.54 1.48 14.26
CA LEU A 567 0.19 1.19 13.79
C LEU A 567 -0.25 -0.24 14.18
N TYR A 568 0.58 -1.25 13.88
CA TYR A 568 0.20 -2.66 14.05
C TYR A 568 0.34 -3.20 15.47
N ARG A 569 1.23 -2.63 16.28
CA ARG A 569 1.48 -3.06 17.66
C ARG A 569 1.71 -4.58 17.81
N PRO A 570 2.60 -5.20 17.02
CA PRO A 570 2.84 -6.64 17.12
C PRO A 570 3.46 -7.00 18.48
N ALA A 571 3.32 -8.27 18.87
CA ALA A 571 4.03 -8.80 20.04
C ALA A 571 5.55 -8.78 19.81
N TYR A 572 6.32 -8.56 20.89
CA TYR A 572 7.77 -8.67 20.82
C TYR A 572 8.22 -10.11 20.50
N PRO A 573 9.37 -10.29 19.83
CA PRO A 573 9.95 -11.61 19.66
C PRO A 573 10.21 -12.30 21.01
N GLU A 574 9.55 -13.44 21.25
CA GLU A 574 9.56 -14.10 22.57
C GLU A 574 10.97 -14.49 23.02
N SER A 575 11.80 -14.96 22.08
CA SER A 575 13.18 -15.38 22.36
C SER A 575 14.04 -14.23 22.90
N TRP A 576 13.84 -13.02 22.39
CA TRP A 576 14.56 -11.82 22.83
C TRP A 576 13.90 -11.13 24.03
N PHE A 577 12.57 -11.03 24.06
CA PHE A 577 11.80 -10.34 25.09
C PHE A 577 11.81 -11.07 26.44
N ASN A 578 11.59 -12.39 26.42
CA ASN A 578 11.61 -13.27 27.60
C ASN A 578 10.76 -12.78 28.78
N GLY A 579 9.52 -12.36 28.52
CA GLY A 579 8.63 -11.85 29.56
C GLY A 579 9.20 -10.62 30.29
N GLY A 580 9.87 -9.70 29.56
CA GLY A 580 10.45 -8.47 30.11
C GLY A 580 11.87 -8.60 30.65
N LYS A 581 12.43 -9.82 30.71
CA LYS A 581 13.80 -10.04 31.21
C LYS A 581 14.86 -9.58 30.21
N GLY A 582 14.58 -9.64 28.92
CA GLY A 582 15.47 -9.17 27.87
C GLY A 582 15.60 -7.65 27.81
N GLY A 583 16.46 -7.16 26.93
CA GLY A 583 16.68 -5.74 26.69
C GLY A 583 17.95 -5.48 25.91
N PHE A 584 18.44 -4.24 26.02
CA PHE A 584 19.53 -3.75 25.20
C PHE A 584 20.53 -2.95 26.02
N ALA A 585 21.78 -2.94 25.58
CA ALA A 585 22.84 -2.14 26.19
C ALA A 585 23.76 -1.57 25.12
N ILE A 586 24.15 -0.31 25.30
CA ILE A 586 25.23 0.35 24.54
C ILE A 586 26.31 0.72 25.54
N ARG A 587 27.57 0.40 25.21
CA ARG A 587 28.75 0.81 25.98
C ARG A 587 29.81 1.33 25.03
N LYS A 588 30.23 2.58 25.20
CA LYS A 588 31.37 3.15 24.49
C LYS A 588 32.64 2.92 25.32
N GLU A 589 33.55 2.14 24.78
CA GLU A 589 34.79 1.70 25.42
C GLU A 589 36.01 2.12 24.58
N ALA A 590 37.22 1.91 25.12
CA ALA A 590 38.45 2.29 24.42
C ALA A 590 38.66 1.48 23.13
N ASP A 591 38.23 0.22 23.11
CA ASP A 591 38.33 -0.72 21.98
C ASP A 591 37.18 -0.59 20.97
N GLY A 592 36.11 0.15 21.28
CA GLY A 592 34.98 0.39 20.38
C GLY A 592 33.66 0.61 21.12
N VAL A 593 32.56 0.65 20.36
CA VAL A 593 31.20 0.69 20.90
C VAL A 593 30.60 -0.71 20.85
N LYS A 594 30.13 -1.22 21.99
CA LYS A 594 29.44 -2.51 22.09
C LYS A 594 27.93 -2.27 22.14
N ALA A 595 27.23 -2.67 21.09
CA ALA A 595 25.77 -2.79 21.09
C ALA A 595 25.39 -4.23 21.43
N VAL A 596 24.56 -4.42 22.45
CA VAL A 596 24.20 -5.73 23.00
C VAL A 596 22.69 -5.85 23.04
N ALA A 597 22.17 -6.96 22.52
CA ALA A 597 20.80 -7.41 22.78
C ALA A 597 20.86 -8.67 23.64
N TYR A 598 20.36 -8.55 24.86
CA TYR A 598 20.36 -9.63 25.83
C TYR A 598 18.94 -10.10 26.07
N SER A 599 18.80 -11.35 26.46
CA SER A 599 17.49 -11.99 26.63
C SER A 599 17.22 -12.41 28.08
N GLY A 600 18.21 -12.27 28.95
CA GLY A 600 18.09 -12.48 30.39
C GLY A 600 17.95 -13.95 30.78
N GLU A 601 17.85 -14.19 32.08
CA GLU A 601 17.83 -15.54 32.65
C GLU A 601 16.58 -16.34 32.23
N ARG A 602 16.78 -17.64 31.96
CA ARG A 602 15.69 -18.58 31.68
C ARG A 602 16.11 -20.02 31.95
N ILE A 603 15.10 -20.89 31.96
CA ILE A 603 15.28 -22.34 32.06
C ILE A 603 15.03 -22.92 30.66
N LEU A 604 16.01 -23.64 30.14
CA LEU A 604 15.87 -24.38 28.90
C LEU A 604 15.56 -25.85 29.25
N GLU A 605 14.44 -26.36 28.75
CA GLU A 605 14.00 -27.72 29.03
C GLU A 605 14.58 -28.73 28.03
N ALA A 606 14.87 -29.94 28.49
CA ALA A 606 15.42 -31.00 27.65
C ALA A 606 14.52 -31.28 26.43
N GLY A 607 15.12 -31.30 25.25
CA GLY A 607 14.43 -31.57 23.98
C GLY A 607 13.51 -30.45 23.49
N LYS A 608 13.41 -29.31 24.18
CA LYS A 608 12.59 -28.16 23.73
C LYS A 608 13.48 -27.10 23.07
N PRO A 609 13.49 -26.99 21.73
CA PRO A 609 14.31 -26.01 21.05
C PRO A 609 13.79 -24.58 21.28
N ILE A 610 14.70 -23.62 21.26
CA ILE A 610 14.39 -22.19 21.17
C ILE A 610 15.13 -21.55 20.00
N THR A 611 14.44 -20.68 19.26
CA THR A 611 14.98 -20.02 18.08
C THR A 611 15.23 -18.54 18.32
N PHE A 612 16.43 -18.07 17.99
CA PHE A 612 16.79 -16.66 17.93
C PHE A 612 17.01 -16.28 16.46
N ASP A 613 16.18 -15.37 15.96
CA ASP A 613 16.25 -14.85 14.59
C ASP A 613 16.64 -13.37 14.65
N PHE A 614 17.64 -12.99 13.86
CA PHE A 614 18.00 -11.60 13.63
C PHE A 614 18.52 -11.38 12.22
N ALA A 615 18.27 -10.18 11.70
CA ALA A 615 18.81 -9.72 10.43
C ALA A 615 19.73 -8.52 10.64
N THR A 616 20.70 -8.34 9.76
CA THR A 616 21.57 -7.17 9.72
C THR A 616 21.69 -6.66 8.29
N ILE A 617 21.98 -5.38 8.12
CA ILE A 617 22.26 -4.80 6.80
C ILE A 617 23.42 -3.81 6.90
N ILE A 618 24.39 -3.98 6.00
CA ILE A 618 25.61 -3.17 5.96
C ILE A 618 25.31 -1.87 5.21
N THR A 619 25.63 -0.73 5.83
CA THR A 619 25.37 0.61 5.29
C THR A 619 26.69 1.34 4.98
N PRO A 620 26.72 2.29 4.01
CA PRO A 620 25.66 2.60 3.05
C PRO A 620 25.52 1.51 1.97
N MET A 621 24.29 1.23 1.53
CA MET A 621 24.00 0.12 0.61
C MET A 621 24.39 0.42 -0.84
N LYS A 622 24.60 1.69 -1.18
CA LYS A 622 25.01 2.17 -2.51
C LYS A 622 25.64 3.57 -2.39
N PRO A 623 26.42 4.02 -3.40
CA PRO A 623 26.95 5.38 -3.40
C PRO A 623 25.86 6.44 -3.39
N LEU A 624 26.11 7.54 -2.69
CA LEU A 624 25.24 8.72 -2.67
C LEU A 624 25.18 9.37 -4.07
N ASN A 625 23.99 9.64 -4.57
CA ASN A 625 23.79 10.37 -5.83
C ASN A 625 23.43 11.84 -5.56
N MET A 626 24.41 12.65 -5.20
CA MET A 626 24.19 14.08 -4.93
C MET A 626 23.79 14.86 -6.18
N LYS A 627 24.23 14.42 -7.37
CA LYS A 627 23.84 15.07 -8.61
C LYS A 627 22.33 15.04 -8.80
N SER A 628 21.71 13.86 -8.68
CA SER A 628 20.25 13.75 -8.77
C SER A 628 19.54 14.55 -7.69
N GLN A 629 20.08 14.65 -6.47
CA GLN A 629 19.47 15.46 -5.42
C GLN A 629 19.24 16.92 -5.84
N PHE A 630 20.16 17.49 -6.62
CA PHE A 630 20.09 18.89 -7.04
C PHE A 630 19.40 19.11 -8.40
N THR A 631 19.34 18.07 -9.26
CA THR A 631 18.77 18.16 -10.61
C THR A 631 17.36 17.59 -10.71
N ASP A 632 17.02 16.58 -9.90
CA ASP A 632 15.75 15.87 -9.97
C ASP A 632 14.72 16.62 -9.11
N ARG A 633 14.33 17.81 -9.59
CA ARG A 633 13.41 18.72 -8.89
C ARG A 633 11.98 18.29 -9.10
N TYR A 634 11.27 18.13 -7.98
CA TYR A 634 9.93 17.57 -7.93
C TYR A 634 8.86 18.65 -8.07
N TYR A 635 7.82 18.33 -8.83
CA TYR A 635 6.51 18.95 -8.82
C TYR A 635 5.51 17.98 -8.18
N HIS A 636 4.95 18.37 -7.03
CA HIS A 636 4.03 17.56 -6.25
C HIS A 636 2.87 18.42 -5.75
N ASN A 637 1.82 18.51 -6.55
CA ASN A 637 0.58 19.20 -6.21
C ASN A 637 -0.58 18.20 -6.30
N GLY A 638 -1.11 17.79 -5.15
CA GLY A 638 -2.13 16.75 -5.05
C GLY A 638 -3.35 16.98 -5.97
N PRO A 639 -4.09 18.09 -5.80
CA PRO A 639 -5.29 18.35 -6.61
C PRO A 639 -4.98 18.78 -8.05
N LYS A 640 -3.81 19.37 -8.32
CA LYS A 640 -3.46 19.93 -9.63
C LYS A 640 -2.07 19.48 -10.08
N PRO A 641 -1.92 18.25 -10.58
CA PRO A 641 -0.61 17.66 -10.86
C PRO A 641 0.07 18.19 -12.13
N THR A 642 -0.48 19.20 -12.81
CA THR A 642 0.03 19.73 -14.09
C THR A 642 0.90 20.97 -13.86
N PRO A 643 2.24 20.89 -14.07
CA PRO A 643 3.11 22.06 -14.00
C PRO A 643 2.77 23.13 -15.05
N THR A 644 3.18 24.36 -14.78
CA THR A 644 3.18 25.45 -15.75
C THR A 644 4.51 25.52 -16.50
N GLN A 645 4.58 26.28 -17.59
CA GLN A 645 5.84 26.52 -18.32
C GLN A 645 6.91 27.17 -17.42
N ALA A 646 6.50 28.10 -16.54
CA ALA A 646 7.39 28.74 -15.58
C ALA A 646 7.99 27.73 -14.59
N ASP A 647 7.26 26.67 -14.24
CA ASP A 647 7.76 25.62 -13.34
C ASP A 647 8.87 24.79 -14.01
N ILE A 648 8.73 24.53 -15.31
CA ILE A 648 9.75 23.83 -16.11
C ILE A 648 11.01 24.68 -16.25
N GLU A 649 10.84 25.99 -16.48
CA GLU A 649 11.93 26.97 -16.54
C GLU A 649 12.63 27.13 -15.18
N ALA A 650 11.90 26.99 -14.07
CA ALA A 650 12.47 26.94 -12.72
C ALA A 650 13.22 25.63 -12.41
N GLY A 651 13.14 24.63 -13.31
CA GLY A 651 13.95 23.41 -13.25
C GLY A 651 13.20 22.15 -12.84
N VAL A 652 11.87 22.16 -12.73
CA VAL A 652 11.08 20.93 -12.47
C VAL A 652 11.41 19.85 -13.51
N ARG A 653 11.73 18.63 -13.07
CA ARG A 653 12.02 17.47 -13.93
C ARG A 653 11.29 16.19 -13.53
N ILE A 654 10.67 16.13 -12.36
CA ILE A 654 9.87 14.99 -11.92
C ILE A 654 8.50 15.46 -11.47
N ILE A 655 7.45 14.83 -11.98
CA ILE A 655 6.06 15.10 -11.59
C ILE A 655 5.53 13.91 -10.81
N ASN A 656 5.04 14.15 -9.60
CA ASN A 656 4.30 13.16 -8.81
C ASN A 656 2.80 13.41 -8.95
N VAL A 657 2.09 12.45 -9.54
CA VAL A 657 0.63 12.45 -9.64
C VAL A 657 0.06 11.71 -8.44
N HIS A 658 -0.43 12.48 -7.46
CA HIS A 658 -1.09 11.95 -6.26
C HIS A 658 -2.46 11.31 -6.58
N GLN A 659 -3.07 10.55 -5.67
CA GLN A 659 -4.48 10.16 -5.83
C GLN A 659 -5.45 11.35 -5.68
N GLY A 660 -6.70 11.17 -6.11
CA GLY A 660 -7.83 12.08 -5.89
C GLY A 660 -8.07 13.11 -7.00
N ASN A 661 -7.25 13.12 -8.05
CA ASN A 661 -7.39 14.05 -9.18
C ASN A 661 -7.81 13.35 -10.48
N ASN A 662 -8.11 14.13 -11.52
CA ASN A 662 -8.63 13.64 -12.81
C ASN A 662 -7.75 12.61 -13.53
N TYR A 663 -6.46 12.54 -13.21
CA TYR A 663 -5.49 11.63 -13.83
C TYR A 663 -5.35 10.34 -13.02
N ASN A 664 -5.31 10.44 -11.69
CA ASN A 664 -5.25 9.29 -10.77
C ASN A 664 -6.35 9.41 -9.69
N PRO A 665 -7.62 9.19 -10.04
CA PRO A 665 -8.75 9.47 -9.15
C PRO A 665 -8.85 8.50 -7.96
N PHE A 666 -8.43 7.25 -8.14
CA PHE A 666 -8.60 6.18 -7.15
C PHE A 666 -7.28 5.88 -6.45
N ILE A 667 -7.31 5.70 -5.13
CA ILE A 667 -6.14 5.56 -4.25
C ILE A 667 -5.11 4.55 -4.75
N ASN A 668 -5.57 3.43 -5.31
CA ASN A 668 -4.71 2.39 -5.84
C ASN A 668 -5.32 1.58 -6.99
N TYR A 669 -6.20 2.19 -7.78
CA TYR A 669 -6.76 1.55 -8.97
C TYR A 669 -6.68 2.46 -10.21
N PRO A 670 -5.46 2.70 -10.75
CA PRO A 670 -5.21 3.66 -11.82
C PRO A 670 -5.71 3.19 -13.20
N PHE A 671 -6.25 1.98 -13.31
CA PHE A 671 -6.57 1.34 -14.58
C PHE A 671 -7.84 1.87 -15.27
N LEU A 672 -8.59 2.76 -14.61
CA LEU A 672 -9.78 3.40 -15.16
C LEU A 672 -9.47 4.72 -15.90
N THR A 673 -8.23 5.22 -15.83
CA THR A 673 -7.82 6.50 -16.43
C THR A 673 -6.60 6.37 -17.35
N VAL A 674 -6.38 5.18 -17.92
CA VAL A 674 -5.21 4.82 -18.75
C VAL A 674 -4.94 5.85 -19.85
N ASP A 675 -5.95 6.21 -20.64
CA ASP A 675 -5.75 7.12 -21.78
C ASP A 675 -5.34 8.52 -21.33
N LYS A 676 -5.97 9.04 -20.26
CA LYS A 676 -5.59 10.33 -19.67
C LYS A 676 -4.14 10.31 -19.15
N MET A 677 -3.73 9.23 -18.48
CA MET A 677 -2.37 9.10 -17.98
C MET A 677 -1.36 8.99 -19.14
N LYS A 678 -1.66 8.22 -20.19
CA LYS A 678 -0.81 8.14 -21.40
C LYS A 678 -0.62 9.47 -22.09
N GLU A 679 -1.69 10.25 -22.22
CA GLU A 679 -1.63 11.59 -22.80
C GLU A 679 -0.75 12.51 -21.93
N PHE A 680 -0.94 12.43 -20.61
CA PHE A 680 -0.15 13.20 -19.64
C PHE A 680 1.34 12.82 -19.67
N THR A 681 1.69 11.53 -19.60
CA THR A 681 3.09 11.08 -19.66
C THR A 681 3.75 11.48 -20.97
N LYS A 682 3.08 11.25 -22.11
CA LYS A 682 3.58 11.66 -23.43
C LYS A 682 3.88 13.15 -23.51
N GLU A 683 2.97 13.99 -23.00
CA GLU A 683 3.17 15.44 -22.99
C GLU A 683 4.41 15.83 -22.18
N TRP A 684 4.57 15.27 -20.98
CA TRP A 684 5.62 15.66 -20.05
C TRP A 684 6.99 15.07 -20.41
N HIS A 685 7.04 13.86 -20.99
CA HIS A 685 8.28 13.32 -21.56
C HIS A 685 8.80 14.18 -22.70
N ALA A 686 7.91 14.71 -23.56
CA ALA A 686 8.30 15.62 -24.65
C ALA A 686 8.93 16.93 -24.12
N LYS A 687 8.65 17.28 -22.86
CA LYS A 687 9.23 18.42 -22.13
C LYS A 687 10.41 18.03 -21.22
N GLY A 688 10.90 16.79 -21.33
CA GLY A 688 12.03 16.29 -20.54
C GLY A 688 11.72 16.02 -19.06
N CYS A 689 10.45 15.84 -18.71
CA CYS A 689 10.02 15.52 -17.35
C CYS A 689 9.68 14.04 -17.22
N LYS A 690 10.06 13.43 -16.11
CA LYS A 690 9.58 12.12 -15.67
C LYS A 690 8.25 12.25 -14.94
N VAL A 691 7.38 11.23 -15.04
CA VAL A 691 6.08 11.18 -14.37
C VAL A 691 5.99 9.94 -13.49
N LYS A 692 5.66 10.13 -12.22
CA LYS A 692 5.41 9.06 -11.25
C LYS A 692 4.01 9.17 -10.69
N ILE A 693 3.49 8.06 -10.18
CA ILE A 693 2.14 8.02 -9.60
C ILE A 693 2.17 7.53 -8.16
N TYR A 694 1.21 7.99 -7.37
CA TYR A 694 0.86 7.35 -6.11
C TYR A 694 0.24 5.98 -6.37
N TYR A 695 0.77 4.94 -5.72
CA TYR A 695 0.24 3.57 -5.85
C TYR A 695 0.54 2.72 -4.60
N THR A 696 -0.46 2.50 -3.74
CA THR A 696 -0.32 1.78 -2.45
C THR A 696 -1.12 0.47 -2.38
N LEU A 697 -0.97 -0.29 -1.30
CA LEU A 697 -1.57 -1.63 -1.10
C LEU A 697 -2.40 -1.80 0.18
N ARG A 698 -2.41 -0.84 1.11
CA ARG A 698 -3.11 -0.96 2.39
C ARG A 698 -4.63 -0.86 2.23
N GLU A 699 -5.07 0.05 1.40
CA GLU A 699 -6.48 0.21 1.01
C GLU A 699 -6.76 -0.50 -0.31
N LEU A 700 -8.02 -0.69 -0.66
CA LEU A 700 -8.45 -1.08 -2.00
C LEU A 700 -9.68 -0.28 -2.41
N SER A 701 -9.57 0.44 -3.52
CA SER A 701 -10.68 1.22 -4.08
C SER A 701 -11.92 0.37 -4.37
N ASN A 702 -13.11 0.91 -4.07
CA ASN A 702 -14.38 0.30 -4.48
C ASN A 702 -14.58 0.28 -6.01
N ALA A 703 -13.80 1.08 -6.76
CA ALA A 703 -13.82 1.10 -8.21
C ALA A 703 -13.05 -0.07 -8.87
N THR A 704 -12.39 -0.91 -8.07
CA THR A 704 -11.65 -2.09 -8.56
C THR A 704 -12.57 -3.02 -9.36
N SER A 705 -12.27 -3.26 -10.64
CA SER A 705 -13.14 -4.07 -11.51
C SER A 705 -13.30 -5.51 -10.98
N GLU A 706 -12.22 -6.06 -10.44
CA GLU A 706 -12.12 -7.41 -9.87
C GLU A 706 -12.70 -7.52 -8.45
N ILE A 707 -13.28 -6.46 -7.87
CA ILE A 707 -13.63 -6.41 -6.44
C ILE A 707 -14.51 -7.57 -5.97
N TRP A 708 -15.41 -8.06 -6.82
CA TRP A 708 -16.29 -9.19 -6.50
C TRP A 708 -15.59 -10.53 -6.53
N ALA A 709 -14.61 -10.70 -7.43
CA ALA A 709 -13.75 -11.88 -7.45
C ALA A 709 -12.86 -11.90 -6.21
N ILE A 710 -12.24 -10.75 -5.89
CA ILE A 710 -11.43 -10.57 -4.67
C ILE A 710 -12.27 -10.89 -3.43
N ARG A 711 -13.48 -10.32 -3.33
CA ARG A 711 -14.41 -10.59 -2.23
C ARG A 711 -14.77 -12.07 -2.16
N SER A 712 -14.86 -12.80 -3.27
CA SER A 712 -15.17 -14.24 -3.24
C SER A 712 -14.06 -15.08 -2.59
N LEU A 713 -12.84 -14.55 -2.45
CA LEU A 713 -11.72 -15.21 -1.79
C LEU A 713 -11.78 -15.12 -0.25
N GLY A 714 -12.90 -14.67 0.33
CA GLY A 714 -13.01 -14.52 1.79
C GLY A 714 -12.06 -13.43 2.30
N HIS A 715 -11.33 -13.71 3.38
CA HIS A 715 -10.44 -12.75 4.04
C HIS A 715 -8.98 -12.83 3.62
N GLU A 716 -8.70 -13.43 2.46
CA GLU A 716 -7.32 -13.50 1.97
C GLU A 716 -6.79 -12.15 1.52
N ILE A 717 -7.62 -11.34 0.84
CA ILE A 717 -7.20 -10.04 0.30
C ILE A 717 -7.92 -8.88 1.00
N LEU A 718 -9.21 -9.02 1.30
CA LEU A 718 -9.97 -7.99 2.01
C LEU A 718 -10.09 -8.34 3.48
N ARG A 719 -9.86 -7.36 4.36
CA ARG A 719 -10.16 -7.54 5.78
C ARG A 719 -11.66 -7.47 6.00
N GLY A 720 -12.17 -8.38 6.83
CA GLY A 720 -13.54 -8.29 7.34
C GLY A 720 -13.75 -7.06 8.23
N GLY A 721 -14.97 -6.89 8.73
CA GLY A 721 -15.28 -5.79 9.65
C GLY A 721 -16.77 -5.50 9.78
N ASN A 722 -17.08 -4.50 10.60
CA ASN A 722 -18.46 -4.13 10.95
C ASN A 722 -19.20 -3.42 9.80
N GLY A 723 -18.52 -3.06 8.71
CA GLY A 723 -19.07 -2.26 7.61
C GLY A 723 -19.25 -0.78 7.98
N GLY A 724 -20.02 -0.04 7.16
CA GLY A 724 -20.25 1.39 7.34
C GLY A 724 -19.68 2.21 6.18
N GLY A 725 -19.15 3.40 6.47
CA GLY A 725 -18.55 4.26 5.44
C GLY A 725 -19.55 4.79 4.42
N PHE A 726 -19.07 5.09 3.22
CA PHE A 726 -19.82 5.66 2.11
C PHE A 726 -21.02 4.77 1.70
N PRO A 727 -22.20 5.34 1.33
CA PRO A 727 -23.42 4.60 1.00
C PRO A 727 -23.23 3.44 0.02
N TRP A 728 -22.44 3.63 -1.05
CA TRP A 728 -22.16 2.56 -2.01
C TRP A 728 -21.63 1.28 -1.32
N CYS A 729 -20.73 1.40 -0.35
CA CYS A 729 -20.23 0.24 0.40
C CYS A 729 -21.33 -0.43 1.23
N ARG A 730 -22.24 0.35 1.82
CA ARG A 730 -23.39 -0.17 2.59
C ARG A 730 -24.41 -0.87 1.70
N GLU A 731 -24.59 -0.38 0.48
CA GLU A 731 -25.53 -0.88 -0.52
C GLU A 731 -25.04 -2.20 -1.13
N HIS A 732 -23.77 -2.27 -1.52
CA HIS A 732 -23.23 -3.38 -2.31
C HIS A 732 -22.41 -4.38 -1.49
N PHE A 733 -21.54 -3.91 -0.57
CA PHE A 733 -20.87 -4.84 0.33
C PHE A 733 -21.83 -5.35 1.42
N VAL A 734 -22.68 -4.49 1.98
CA VAL A 734 -23.68 -4.80 3.04
C VAL A 734 -23.06 -5.19 4.40
N ALA A 735 -22.05 -6.07 4.42
CA ALA A 735 -21.39 -6.56 5.64
C ALA A 735 -19.98 -7.09 5.34
N ASP A 736 -19.20 -7.30 6.42
CA ASP A 736 -17.91 -7.99 6.38
C ASP A 736 -16.85 -7.26 5.55
N TYR A 737 -16.64 -5.98 5.89
CA TYR A 737 -15.58 -5.12 5.35
C TYR A 737 -15.26 -4.01 6.35
N THR A 738 -14.10 -3.38 6.18
CA THR A 738 -13.69 -2.21 6.98
C THR A 738 -13.49 -1.01 6.04
N PRO A 739 -14.29 0.08 6.15
CA PRO A 739 -14.08 1.31 5.38
C PRO A 739 -12.71 1.96 5.69
N GLN A 740 -12.08 2.55 4.68
CA GLN A 740 -10.82 3.28 4.79
C GLN A 740 -10.92 4.66 4.13
N TRP A 741 -9.87 5.09 3.43
CA TRP A 741 -9.79 6.38 2.75
C TRP A 741 -11.01 6.65 1.87
N TYR A 742 -11.53 7.87 2.01
CA TYR A 742 -12.63 8.42 1.23
C TYR A 742 -12.16 9.69 0.53
N GLU A 743 -12.49 9.84 -0.75
CA GLU A 743 -12.23 11.02 -1.56
C GLU A 743 -13.47 11.35 -2.38
N HIS A 744 -14.12 12.48 -2.11
CA HIS A 744 -15.21 12.99 -2.95
C HIS A 744 -14.64 13.77 -4.13
N PHE A 745 -15.15 13.53 -5.34
CA PHE A 745 -14.67 14.22 -6.53
C PHE A 745 -15.44 15.52 -6.75
N ASP A 746 -14.71 16.65 -6.75
CA ASP A 746 -15.23 17.97 -7.12
C ASP A 746 -15.44 18.13 -8.64
N TYR A 747 -15.36 17.04 -9.40
CA TYR A 747 -15.47 17.00 -10.86
C TYR A 747 -16.25 15.77 -11.31
N ALA A 748 -16.79 15.84 -12.53
CA ALA A 748 -17.44 14.69 -13.15
C ALA A 748 -16.41 13.63 -13.56
N ASN A 749 -16.41 12.51 -12.85
CA ASN A 749 -15.61 11.35 -13.20
C ASN A 749 -16.23 10.63 -14.43
N ALA A 750 -15.38 10.20 -15.37
CA ALA A 750 -15.84 9.59 -16.63
C ALA A 750 -16.52 8.23 -16.46
N GLN A 751 -16.26 7.54 -15.34
CA GLN A 751 -16.88 6.26 -14.99
C GLN A 751 -18.22 6.43 -14.25
N GLY A 752 -18.63 7.67 -13.97
CA GLY A 752 -19.84 7.93 -13.20
C GLY A 752 -19.72 7.54 -11.73
N ILE A 753 -18.52 7.67 -11.17
CA ILE A 753 -18.25 7.44 -9.74
C ILE A 753 -18.09 8.81 -9.07
N THR A 754 -18.82 9.06 -7.98
CA THR A 754 -18.77 10.37 -7.29
C THR A 754 -17.71 10.45 -6.21
N ALA A 755 -17.29 9.31 -5.66
CA ALA A 755 -16.26 9.24 -4.65
C ALA A 755 -15.49 7.92 -4.73
N ASP A 756 -14.19 7.97 -4.48
CA ASP A 756 -13.41 6.78 -4.13
C ASP A 756 -13.67 6.46 -2.65
N ALA A 757 -14.18 5.26 -2.39
CA ALA A 757 -14.54 4.81 -1.04
C ALA A 757 -13.86 3.46 -0.79
N SER A 758 -12.59 3.53 -0.39
CA SER A 758 -11.75 2.36 -0.27
C SER A 758 -12.07 1.51 0.96
N VAL A 759 -11.67 0.25 0.92
CA VAL A 759 -11.79 -0.73 2.02
C VAL A 759 -10.43 -1.30 2.39
N LEU A 760 -10.28 -1.76 3.63
CA LEU A 760 -9.01 -2.28 4.15
C LEU A 760 -8.66 -3.64 3.54
N THR A 761 -7.42 -3.79 3.08
CA THR A 761 -6.88 -5.11 2.71
C THR A 761 -6.54 -5.94 3.96
N ALA A 762 -6.47 -7.26 3.81
CA ALA A 762 -6.09 -8.18 4.88
C ALA A 762 -4.68 -7.89 5.40
N GLU A 763 -4.44 -8.21 6.67
CA GLU A 763 -3.12 -8.17 7.28
C GLU A 763 -2.35 -9.44 6.85
N GLY A 764 -1.12 -9.27 6.37
CA GLY A 764 -0.24 -10.37 5.96
C GLY A 764 -0.17 -10.62 4.45
N ASP A 765 0.68 -11.59 4.09
CA ASP A 765 1.01 -11.88 2.70
C ASP A 765 -0.19 -12.46 1.95
N SER A 766 -0.67 -11.72 0.96
CA SER A 766 -1.77 -12.15 0.10
C SER A 766 -1.37 -12.09 -1.36
N ARG A 767 -2.02 -12.91 -2.18
CA ARG A 767 -1.79 -12.94 -3.62
C ARG A 767 -2.14 -11.62 -4.34
N TRP A 768 -2.68 -10.64 -3.61
CA TRP A 768 -2.81 -9.26 -4.07
C TRP A 768 -1.47 -8.59 -4.37
N TYR A 769 -0.38 -8.99 -3.70
CA TYR A 769 0.97 -8.50 -4.02
C TYR A 769 1.39 -8.93 -5.44
N ASN A 770 1.01 -10.12 -5.89
CA ASN A 770 1.25 -10.55 -7.27
C ASN A 770 0.49 -9.67 -8.27
N TYR A 771 -0.77 -9.36 -7.97
CA TYR A 771 -1.58 -8.44 -8.78
C TYR A 771 -0.96 -7.04 -8.85
N TYR A 772 -0.50 -6.51 -7.71
CA TYR A 772 0.12 -5.20 -7.63
C TYR A 772 1.42 -5.11 -8.45
N ILE A 773 2.28 -6.13 -8.39
CA ILE A 773 3.54 -6.15 -9.15
C ILE A 773 3.29 -6.25 -10.66
N GLU A 774 2.35 -7.08 -11.10
CA GLU A 774 1.93 -7.12 -12.51
C GLU A 774 1.29 -5.81 -12.96
N GLY A 775 0.44 -5.23 -12.11
CA GLY A 775 -0.16 -3.92 -12.32
C GLY A 775 0.89 -2.84 -12.52
N LEU A 776 1.93 -2.82 -11.67
CA LEU A 776 3.05 -1.89 -11.76
C LEU A 776 3.81 -2.06 -13.08
N ARG A 777 4.20 -3.28 -13.43
CA ARG A 777 4.87 -3.61 -14.70
C ARG A 777 4.01 -3.22 -15.90
N TRP A 778 2.70 -3.50 -15.84
CA TRP A 778 1.75 -3.12 -16.88
C TRP A 778 1.64 -1.60 -17.03
N MET A 779 1.63 -0.83 -15.93
CA MET A 779 1.58 0.63 -15.98
C MET A 779 2.86 1.23 -16.56
N VAL A 780 4.04 0.76 -16.15
CA VAL A 780 5.31 1.21 -16.76
C VAL A 780 5.31 0.93 -18.26
N GLN A 781 4.81 -0.22 -18.70
CA GLN A 781 4.77 -0.55 -20.13
C GLN A 781 3.72 0.24 -20.91
N ASN A 782 2.51 0.38 -20.36
CA ASN A 782 1.36 0.86 -21.12
C ASN A 782 1.10 2.34 -20.88
N MET A 783 1.28 2.85 -19.67
CA MET A 783 1.14 4.28 -19.37
C MET A 783 2.46 5.05 -19.51
N ASP A 784 3.58 4.35 -19.68
CA ASP A 784 4.94 4.91 -19.78
C ASP A 784 5.37 5.70 -18.51
N ILE A 785 4.79 5.40 -17.35
CA ILE A 785 5.22 6.03 -16.09
C ILE A 785 6.69 5.71 -15.79
N ASP A 786 7.37 6.65 -15.14
CA ASP A 786 8.79 6.57 -14.76
C ASP A 786 8.98 6.06 -13.33
N GLY A 787 7.92 5.50 -12.72
CA GLY A 787 7.98 4.90 -11.39
C GLY A 787 6.85 5.34 -10.49
N ILE A 788 7.06 5.19 -9.18
CA ILE A 788 6.01 5.34 -8.17
C ILE A 788 6.50 6.09 -6.94
N TYR A 789 5.53 6.59 -6.22
CA TYR A 789 5.66 7.14 -4.89
C TYR A 789 4.95 6.23 -3.90
N LEU A 790 5.67 5.71 -2.90
CA LEU A 790 5.15 4.85 -1.84
C LEU A 790 4.85 5.69 -0.60
N ASP A 791 3.67 5.48 -0.04
CA ASP A 791 3.16 6.13 1.15
C ASP A 791 2.76 5.05 2.15
N ASP A 792 3.56 4.91 3.22
CA ASP A 792 3.38 3.98 4.34
C ASP A 792 2.87 2.59 3.95
N VAL A 793 3.81 1.74 3.52
CA VAL A 793 3.53 0.38 3.01
C VAL A 793 3.95 -0.71 4.00
N SER A 794 3.23 -1.84 3.97
CA SER A 794 3.36 -2.93 4.96
C SER A 794 3.95 -4.24 4.44
N PHE A 795 4.21 -4.35 3.13
CA PHE A 795 4.89 -5.52 2.56
C PHE A 795 6.38 -5.49 2.90
N ASP A 796 7.09 -6.60 2.72
CA ASP A 796 8.52 -6.68 3.07
C ASP A 796 9.48 -6.35 1.91
N ARG A 797 10.79 -6.42 2.19
CA ARG A 797 11.86 -6.20 1.20
C ARG A 797 11.80 -7.14 0.00
N ARG A 798 11.25 -8.35 0.13
CA ARG A 798 11.14 -9.32 -0.99
C ARG A 798 10.16 -8.80 -2.02
N ILE A 799 9.04 -8.23 -1.58
CA ILE A 799 8.05 -7.61 -2.47
C ILE A 799 8.65 -6.37 -3.16
N LEU A 800 9.36 -5.51 -2.43
CA LEU A 800 9.99 -4.33 -3.04
C LEU A 800 11.08 -4.70 -4.06
N LYS A 801 11.87 -5.74 -3.80
CA LYS A 801 12.83 -6.30 -4.76
C LYS A 801 12.15 -6.80 -6.03
N ARG A 802 11.01 -7.50 -5.91
CA ARG A 802 10.21 -7.93 -7.06
C ARG A 802 9.68 -6.73 -7.85
N MET A 803 9.18 -5.70 -7.18
CA MET A 803 8.72 -4.45 -7.82
C MET A 803 9.84 -3.80 -8.63
N ARG A 804 11.05 -3.69 -8.06
CA ARG A 804 12.22 -3.12 -8.75
C ARG A 804 12.52 -3.88 -10.03
N ARG A 805 12.64 -5.21 -9.97
CA ARG A 805 12.84 -6.05 -11.16
C ARG A 805 11.74 -5.90 -12.19
N ALA A 806 10.48 -5.89 -11.72
CA ALA A 806 9.32 -5.80 -12.61
C ALA A 806 9.30 -4.49 -13.41
N MET A 807 9.69 -3.37 -12.80
CA MET A 807 9.82 -2.08 -13.50
C MET A 807 11.06 -2.03 -14.40
N GLU A 808 12.24 -2.41 -13.87
CA GLU A 808 13.50 -2.34 -14.62
C GLU A 808 13.51 -3.21 -15.88
N ASN A 809 12.80 -4.35 -15.84
CA ASN A 809 12.62 -5.23 -17.01
C ASN A 809 11.84 -4.57 -18.15
N VAL A 810 11.09 -3.50 -17.88
CA VAL A 810 10.36 -2.73 -18.90
C VAL A 810 11.09 -1.43 -19.22
N LYS A 811 11.48 -0.68 -18.19
CA LYS A 811 12.06 0.66 -18.31
C LYS A 811 13.15 0.85 -17.26
N PRO A 812 14.43 0.68 -17.62
CA PRO A 812 15.54 0.98 -16.72
C PRO A 812 15.51 2.45 -16.25
N GLY A 813 15.88 2.69 -15.00
CA GLY A 813 15.89 4.05 -14.42
C GLY A 813 14.53 4.55 -13.92
N CYS A 814 13.55 3.65 -13.77
CA CYS A 814 12.34 3.90 -12.98
C CYS A 814 12.69 4.24 -11.53
N LEU A 815 11.92 5.16 -10.95
CA LEU A 815 12.17 5.73 -9.64
C LEU A 815 11.14 5.25 -8.61
N ILE A 816 11.61 4.89 -7.42
CA ILE A 816 10.76 4.61 -6.26
C ILE A 816 11.10 5.62 -5.17
N ASP A 817 10.12 6.45 -4.80
CA ASP A 817 10.24 7.27 -3.60
C ASP A 817 9.56 6.60 -2.42
N LEU A 818 10.10 6.80 -1.22
CA LEU A 818 9.50 6.34 0.01
C LEU A 818 9.15 7.52 0.92
N HIS A 819 7.87 7.60 1.27
CA HIS A 819 7.32 8.48 2.28
C HIS A 819 6.83 7.70 3.50
N SER A 820 6.88 8.35 4.65
CA SER A 820 6.31 7.80 5.88
C SER A 820 5.87 8.88 6.86
N ASN A 821 4.76 8.60 7.52
CA ASN A 821 4.20 9.31 8.65
C ASN A 821 4.69 8.73 9.98
N THR A 822 5.22 9.61 10.84
CA THR A 822 5.69 9.22 12.19
C THR A 822 4.57 8.75 13.12
N GLY A 823 3.31 9.03 12.77
CA GLY A 823 2.12 8.46 13.39
C GLY A 823 1.96 6.96 13.15
N PHE A 824 2.51 6.41 12.05
CA PHE A 824 2.51 4.97 11.78
C PHE A 824 3.87 4.32 12.03
N SER A 825 4.96 5.01 11.71
CA SER A 825 6.34 4.53 11.87
C SER A 825 7.20 5.54 12.63
N ARG A 826 7.38 5.34 13.93
CA ARG A 826 8.31 6.17 14.73
C ARG A 826 9.76 5.80 14.41
N GLY A 827 10.58 6.79 14.03
CA GLY A 827 11.93 6.55 13.52
C GLY A 827 11.91 5.79 12.19
N PRO A 828 11.24 6.33 11.14
CA PRO A 828 11.01 5.60 9.89
C PRO A 828 12.31 5.18 9.22
N ALA A 829 13.39 5.96 9.37
CA ALA A 829 14.69 5.58 8.85
C ALA A 829 15.18 4.21 9.36
N ASN A 830 14.92 3.90 10.63
CA ASN A 830 15.28 2.61 11.23
C ASN A 830 14.36 1.48 10.73
N GLN A 831 13.05 1.72 10.74
CA GLN A 831 12.05 0.71 10.39
C GLN A 831 12.05 0.31 8.92
N TYR A 832 12.40 1.24 8.03
CA TYR A 832 12.44 1.00 6.58
C TYR A 832 13.84 0.70 6.05
N THR A 833 14.86 0.47 6.89
CA THR A 833 16.25 0.26 6.44
C THR A 833 16.37 -0.83 5.38
N GLU A 834 15.59 -1.91 5.49
CA GLU A 834 15.60 -3.02 4.52
C GLU A 834 15.06 -2.64 3.12
N PHE A 835 14.39 -1.50 2.99
CA PHE A 835 13.85 -1.01 1.73
C PHE A 835 14.85 -0.14 0.97
N PHE A 836 15.80 0.45 1.67
CA PHE A 836 16.76 1.41 1.14
C PHE A 836 17.58 0.94 -0.06
N PRO A 837 17.87 -0.37 -0.21
CA PRO A 837 18.47 -0.86 -1.45
C PRO A 837 17.65 -0.51 -2.70
N TYR A 838 16.32 -0.56 -2.60
CA TYR A 838 15.40 -0.56 -3.74
C TYR A 838 14.68 0.76 -3.97
N VAL A 839 14.85 1.77 -3.10
CA VAL A 839 14.26 3.12 -3.28
C VAL A 839 15.32 4.11 -3.75
N ASP A 840 14.91 5.18 -4.40
CA ASP A 840 15.80 6.19 -4.98
C ASP A 840 15.84 7.48 -4.16
N LYS A 841 14.76 7.80 -3.44
CA LYS A 841 14.69 9.03 -2.64
C LYS A 841 13.75 8.89 -1.45
N LEU A 842 14.11 9.54 -0.35
CA LEU A 842 13.30 9.59 0.86
C LEU A 842 12.51 10.90 0.93
N TRP A 843 11.30 10.82 1.48
CA TRP A 843 10.51 12.00 1.85
C TRP A 843 9.87 11.78 3.21
N PHE A 844 10.71 11.53 4.22
CA PHE A 844 10.26 11.42 5.61
C PHE A 844 10.01 12.82 6.16
N GLY A 845 8.81 13.07 6.65
CA GLY A 845 8.55 14.40 7.14
C GLY A 845 7.24 14.63 7.84
N GLU A 846 6.21 13.82 7.69
CA GLU A 846 4.96 14.05 8.43
C GLU A 846 5.22 14.01 9.95
N SER A 847 4.96 15.15 10.59
CA SER A 847 5.24 15.48 12.00
C SER A 847 6.71 15.55 12.43
N PHE A 848 7.67 15.67 11.51
CA PHE A 848 9.06 15.99 11.84
C PHE A 848 9.19 17.46 12.26
N LEU A 849 9.67 17.71 13.48
CA LEU A 849 9.87 19.07 14.01
C LEU A 849 11.29 19.56 13.71
N TYR A 850 11.57 19.84 12.43
CA TYR A 850 12.87 20.25 11.89
C TYR A 850 13.64 21.28 12.73
N ASP A 851 12.96 22.31 13.25
CA ASP A 851 13.57 23.34 14.10
C ASP A 851 14.04 22.84 15.47
N LYS A 852 13.52 21.71 15.94
CA LYS A 852 13.81 21.12 17.25
C LYS A 852 14.75 19.91 17.17
N MET A 853 15.07 19.46 15.97
CA MET A 853 15.99 18.34 15.75
C MET A 853 17.44 18.77 15.95
N THR A 854 18.25 17.90 16.56
CA THR A 854 19.70 18.08 16.67
C THR A 854 20.37 17.79 15.32
N PRO A 855 21.62 18.26 15.08
CA PRO A 855 22.33 17.93 13.85
C PRO A 855 22.44 16.42 13.58
N ALA A 856 22.69 15.62 14.63
CA ALA A 856 22.73 14.16 14.51
C ALA A 856 21.37 13.56 14.11
N ASN A 857 20.28 14.11 14.62
CA ASN A 857 18.94 13.64 14.30
C ASN A 857 18.58 13.90 12.83
N TRP A 858 18.92 15.08 12.30
CA TRP A 858 18.79 15.37 10.87
C TRP A 858 19.59 14.40 10.00
N LEU A 859 20.87 14.18 10.35
CA LEU A 859 21.75 13.30 9.57
C LEU A 859 21.18 11.88 9.50
N VAL A 860 20.75 11.31 10.63
CA VAL A 860 20.44 9.89 10.72
C VAL A 860 18.97 9.56 10.44
N GLU A 861 18.02 10.44 10.78
CA GLU A 861 16.59 10.14 10.61
C GLU A 861 15.97 10.73 9.34
N SER A 862 16.45 11.86 8.81
CA SER A 862 15.79 12.55 7.69
C SER A 862 16.62 12.64 6.41
N SER A 863 17.96 12.73 6.51
CA SER A 863 18.80 13.01 5.33
C SER A 863 18.94 11.84 4.35
N GLY A 864 18.92 10.60 4.85
CA GLY A 864 19.26 9.39 4.08
C GLY A 864 20.75 9.16 3.83
N ILE A 865 21.62 10.13 4.15
CA ILE A 865 23.05 10.11 3.80
C ILE A 865 23.78 8.85 4.32
N PRO A 866 23.63 8.45 5.61
CA PRO A 866 24.32 7.26 6.13
C PRO A 866 23.94 5.94 5.43
N PHE A 867 22.84 5.93 4.68
CA PHE A 867 22.31 4.77 3.98
C PHE A 867 22.62 4.80 2.47
N GLY A 868 23.25 5.87 1.96
CA GLY A 868 23.50 6.05 0.53
C GLY A 868 22.29 6.60 -0.23
N LEU A 869 21.42 7.35 0.45
CA LEU A 869 20.22 7.97 -0.09
C LEU A 869 20.21 9.47 0.20
N THR A 870 19.30 10.19 -0.45
CA THR A 870 19.02 11.60 -0.16
C THR A 870 17.56 11.79 0.20
N GLY A 871 17.26 12.90 0.88
CA GLY A 871 15.92 13.22 1.39
C GLY A 871 15.40 14.58 0.95
N ASP A 872 14.08 14.75 1.03
CA ASP A 872 13.40 16.05 1.00
C ASP A 872 12.64 16.30 2.33
N MET A 873 12.31 17.56 2.60
CA MET A 873 11.52 17.96 3.78
C MET A 873 10.01 18.06 3.46
N LEU A 874 9.16 17.92 4.49
CA LEU A 874 7.70 18.04 4.36
C LEU A 874 7.09 18.98 5.40
N TYR A 875 6.96 18.54 6.66
CA TYR A 875 6.06 19.15 7.64
C TYR A 875 6.34 20.63 7.90
N ARG A 876 5.27 21.44 7.87
CA ARG A 876 5.27 22.90 8.05
C ARG A 876 6.20 23.67 7.10
N GLY A 877 6.54 23.11 5.93
CA GLY A 877 7.46 23.74 4.98
C GLY A 877 8.94 23.56 5.32
N GLY A 878 9.28 22.65 6.26
CA GLY A 878 10.67 22.34 6.58
C GLY A 878 11.43 23.48 7.28
N ASN A 879 12.77 23.42 7.24
CA ASN A 879 13.64 24.53 7.60
C ASN A 879 14.65 24.76 6.46
N ALA A 880 14.48 25.87 5.72
CA ALA A 880 15.27 26.15 4.52
C ALA A 880 16.78 26.33 4.79
N TRP A 881 17.16 26.82 5.97
CA TRP A 881 18.57 27.02 6.34
C TRP A 881 19.21 25.71 6.81
N LEU A 882 18.59 25.01 7.75
CA LEU A 882 19.14 23.79 8.34
C LEU A 882 19.06 22.61 7.37
N GLY A 883 18.04 22.54 6.50
CA GLY A 883 17.94 21.52 5.44
C GLY A 883 19.10 21.60 4.44
N MET A 884 19.59 22.82 4.15
CA MET A 884 20.75 23.03 3.28
C MET A 884 22.07 22.49 3.85
N GLN A 885 22.16 22.22 5.17
CA GLN A 885 23.32 21.50 5.74
C GLN A 885 23.43 20.07 5.18
N TYR A 886 22.32 19.49 4.70
CA TYR A 886 22.21 18.11 4.20
C TYR A 886 21.87 18.03 2.70
N GLY A 887 21.84 19.16 1.99
CA GLY A 887 21.45 19.24 0.58
C GLY A 887 19.94 19.06 0.34
N MET A 888 19.11 19.31 1.36
CA MET A 888 17.67 19.06 1.33
C MET A 888 16.87 20.35 1.09
N THR A 889 15.79 20.22 0.32
CA THR A 889 14.73 21.25 0.20
C THR A 889 13.35 20.60 0.38
N VAL A 890 12.30 21.40 0.36
CA VAL A 890 10.91 20.90 0.28
C VAL A 890 10.51 20.57 -1.16
N ARG A 891 9.46 19.77 -1.35
CA ARG A 891 8.89 19.50 -2.68
C ARG A 891 7.94 20.64 -3.09
N TYR A 892 8.20 21.24 -4.24
CA TYR A 892 7.34 22.27 -4.85
C TYR A 892 6.10 21.64 -5.50
N PRO A 893 4.90 22.26 -5.53
CA PRO A 893 4.34 23.21 -4.58
C PRO A 893 3.45 22.47 -3.56
N TRP A 894 4.02 21.57 -2.77
CA TRP A 894 3.24 20.81 -1.79
C TRP A 894 2.66 21.75 -0.73
N TYR A 895 1.39 21.56 -0.36
CA TYR A 895 0.74 22.34 0.67
C TYR A 895 0.61 21.53 1.96
N THR A 896 1.10 22.09 3.06
CA THR A 896 1.16 21.37 4.35
C THR A 896 1.10 22.36 5.51
N GLU A 897 0.26 22.08 6.51
CA GLU A 897 0.07 22.91 7.71
C GLU A 897 -0.08 24.43 7.47
N GLY A 898 -0.79 24.83 6.41
CA GLY A 898 -0.99 26.26 6.09
C GLY A 898 0.10 26.89 5.22
N VAL A 899 1.11 26.13 4.83
CA VAL A 899 2.28 26.60 4.08
C VAL A 899 2.28 25.98 2.68
N ASN A 900 2.48 26.81 1.65
CA ASN A 900 2.79 26.34 0.31
C ASN A 900 4.30 26.30 0.11
N CYS A 901 4.86 25.12 -0.11
CA CYS A 901 6.29 24.90 -0.22
C CYS A 901 6.87 25.49 -1.52
N ASP A 902 7.82 26.43 -1.42
CA ASP A 902 8.52 27.01 -2.58
C ASP A 902 10.04 27.09 -2.40
N PRO A 903 10.79 26.09 -2.92
CA PRO A 903 12.25 26.07 -2.85
C PRO A 903 12.95 26.78 -4.02
N ARG A 904 12.22 27.37 -4.98
CA ARG A 904 12.78 27.81 -6.27
C ARG A 904 13.86 28.88 -6.14
N GLN A 905 13.81 29.72 -5.10
CA GLN A 905 14.86 30.73 -4.88
C GLN A 905 16.19 30.08 -4.46
N VAL A 906 16.13 29.01 -3.67
CA VAL A 906 17.32 28.20 -3.32
C VAL A 906 17.85 27.48 -4.57
N TRP A 907 16.97 26.98 -5.44
CA TRP A 907 17.37 26.36 -6.70
C TRP A 907 18.13 27.31 -7.63
N LYS A 908 17.80 28.62 -7.65
CA LYS A 908 18.58 29.60 -8.42
C LYS A 908 20.01 29.74 -7.89
N VAL A 909 20.21 29.68 -6.57
CA VAL A 909 21.54 29.67 -5.96
C VAL A 909 22.28 28.39 -6.35
N TRP A 910 21.61 27.24 -6.33
CA TRP A 910 22.17 25.97 -6.78
C TRP A 910 22.65 26.03 -8.23
N ASP A 911 21.84 26.57 -9.14
CA ASP A 911 22.16 26.69 -10.56
C ASP A 911 23.27 27.69 -10.81
N SER A 912 23.21 28.87 -10.18
CA SER A 912 24.23 29.92 -10.30
C SER A 912 25.57 29.47 -9.74
N PHE A 913 25.56 28.72 -8.64
CA PHE A 913 26.74 28.08 -8.11
C PHE A 913 27.22 26.95 -9.02
N GLY A 914 26.31 26.21 -9.65
CA GLY A 914 26.54 24.92 -10.31
C GLY A 914 26.81 23.81 -9.29
N ILE A 915 25.90 23.67 -8.32
CA ILE A 915 26.02 22.74 -7.18
C ILE A 915 25.98 21.27 -7.58
N ALA A 916 25.36 20.95 -8.72
CA ALA A 916 25.21 19.58 -9.22
C ALA A 916 26.55 18.87 -9.50
N ASP A 917 27.62 19.66 -9.71
CA ASP A 917 28.99 19.18 -9.92
C ASP A 917 29.87 19.32 -8.67
N ALA A 918 29.29 19.74 -7.53
CA ALA A 918 30.03 19.95 -6.29
C ALA A 918 30.11 18.67 -5.46
N THR A 919 31.23 18.52 -4.75
CA THR A 919 31.36 17.56 -3.65
C THR A 919 30.82 18.19 -2.37
N MET A 920 29.93 17.48 -1.69
CA MET A 920 29.42 17.88 -0.38
C MET A 920 30.39 17.41 0.71
N LEU A 921 30.87 18.34 1.53
CA LEU A 921 31.75 18.11 2.67
C LEU A 921 30.98 18.53 3.93
N GLY A 922 30.41 17.55 4.63
CA GLY A 922 29.54 17.79 5.78
C GLY A 922 30.30 18.25 7.02
N PHE A 923 29.60 18.92 7.93
CA PHE A 923 30.16 19.28 9.24
C PHE A 923 30.43 18.05 10.15
N TRP A 924 29.88 16.89 9.78
CA TRP A 924 29.97 15.63 10.53
C TRP A 924 31.25 14.83 10.23
N GLU A 925 31.98 15.21 9.17
CA GLU A 925 33.26 14.57 8.84
C GLU A 925 34.23 14.66 10.02
N GLU A 926 35.11 13.66 10.19
CA GLU A 926 36.13 13.65 11.25
C GLU A 926 37.04 14.90 11.21
N HIS A 927 37.28 15.40 9.99
CA HIS A 927 38.01 16.64 9.72
C HIS A 927 37.16 17.55 8.81
N PRO A 928 36.23 18.35 9.38
CA PRO A 928 35.38 19.24 8.60
C PRO A 928 36.20 20.28 7.84
N ALA A 929 35.81 20.56 6.60
CA ALA A 929 36.49 21.56 5.78
C ALA A 929 36.35 22.98 6.35
N VAL A 930 35.23 23.26 7.01
CA VAL A 930 34.99 24.49 7.75
C VAL A 930 34.37 24.15 9.10
N SER A 931 34.90 24.72 10.17
CA SER A 931 34.30 24.70 11.50
C SER A 931 34.06 26.13 12.01
N THR A 932 33.39 26.27 13.15
CA THR A 932 33.13 27.59 13.74
C THR A 932 33.58 27.66 15.20
N SER A 933 33.66 28.87 15.73
CA SER A 933 34.00 29.12 17.13
C SER A 933 32.92 28.74 18.15
N ASP A 934 31.71 28.32 17.72
CA ASP A 934 30.62 27.86 18.59
C ASP A 934 30.07 26.52 18.11
N GLU A 935 30.03 25.51 18.98
CA GLU A 935 29.63 24.15 18.62
C GLU A 935 28.17 24.03 18.15
N ALA A 936 27.30 24.99 18.49
CA ALA A 936 25.91 25.00 18.03
C ALA A 936 25.76 25.47 16.57
N VAL A 937 26.80 26.08 15.99
CA VAL A 937 26.80 26.55 14.60
C VAL A 937 27.65 25.63 13.73
N LYS A 938 27.01 24.99 12.76
CA LYS A 938 27.62 24.00 11.86
C LYS A 938 27.80 24.57 10.45
N VAL A 939 28.77 24.04 9.71
CA VAL A 939 29.03 24.44 8.33
C VAL A 939 29.25 23.22 7.43
N THR A 940 28.40 23.08 6.42
CA THR A 940 28.61 22.15 5.31
C THR A 940 29.15 22.93 4.12
N ALA A 941 30.24 22.45 3.51
CA ALA A 941 30.83 23.07 2.32
C ALA A 941 30.50 22.26 1.05
N TYR A 942 29.97 22.93 0.05
CA TYR A 942 29.82 22.40 -1.31
C TYR A 942 30.98 22.91 -2.14
N ARG A 943 31.93 22.04 -2.48
CA ARG A 943 33.20 22.39 -3.13
C ARG A 943 33.21 21.92 -4.57
N LYS A 944 33.62 22.81 -5.48
CA LYS A 944 34.04 22.47 -6.84
C LYS A 944 35.29 23.27 -7.24
N PRO A 945 35.96 22.95 -8.36
CA PRO A 945 37.19 23.65 -8.74
C PRO A 945 37.04 25.17 -8.75
N GLY A 946 37.84 25.85 -7.92
CA GLY A 946 37.91 27.32 -7.83
C GLY A 946 36.70 28.01 -7.19
N LYS A 947 35.70 27.28 -6.68
CA LYS A 947 34.50 27.86 -6.03
C LYS A 947 33.95 26.97 -4.92
N THR A 948 33.57 27.60 -3.81
CA THR A 948 32.93 26.92 -2.68
C THR A 948 31.68 27.67 -2.25
N LEU A 949 30.60 26.93 -1.97
CA LEU A 949 29.39 27.43 -1.31
C LEU A 949 29.33 26.85 0.10
N LEU A 950 29.35 27.70 1.10
CA LEU A 950 29.16 27.32 2.50
C LEU A 950 27.68 27.41 2.84
N SER A 951 27.14 26.36 3.45
CA SER A 951 25.90 26.44 4.21
C SER A 951 26.28 26.53 5.68
N ILE A 952 25.85 27.59 6.37
CA ILE A 952 26.00 27.77 7.82
C ILE A 952 24.64 27.55 8.47
N GLY A 953 24.56 26.86 9.59
CA GLY A 953 23.31 26.62 10.32
C GLY A 953 23.48 26.69 11.84
N ASN A 954 22.67 27.50 12.50
CA ASN A 954 22.62 27.66 13.96
C ASN A 954 21.52 26.77 14.55
N TYR A 955 21.93 25.74 15.31
CA TYR A 955 21.03 24.79 15.96
C TYR A 955 20.62 25.19 17.38
N SER A 956 20.92 26.41 17.82
CA SER A 956 20.49 26.95 19.12
C SER A 956 19.23 27.82 19.00
N ASP A 957 18.63 28.11 20.15
CA ASP A 957 17.51 29.07 20.27
C ASP A 957 18.00 30.52 20.52
N GLU A 958 19.30 30.78 20.37
CA GLU A 958 19.95 32.08 20.61
C GLU A 958 20.63 32.61 19.34
N VAL A 959 20.78 33.93 19.24
CA VAL A 959 21.64 34.55 18.20
C VAL A 959 23.08 34.18 18.51
N LYS A 960 23.84 33.70 17.52
CA LYS A 960 25.26 33.36 17.66
C LYS A 960 26.11 34.20 16.73
N SER A 961 27.22 34.73 17.25
CA SER A 961 28.25 35.42 16.48
C SER A 961 29.47 34.52 16.42
N VAL A 962 29.84 34.06 15.23
CA VAL A 962 30.87 33.02 15.05
C VAL A 962 31.95 33.43 14.06
N LYS A 963 33.17 32.93 14.30
CA LYS A 963 34.27 33.00 13.33
C LYS A 963 34.45 31.66 12.64
N LEU A 964 34.77 31.69 11.36
CA LEU A 964 35.03 30.49 10.57
C LEU A 964 36.50 30.06 10.71
N SER A 965 36.71 28.78 10.92
CA SER A 965 38.02 28.13 10.78
C SER A 965 37.99 27.29 9.51
N ILE A 966 38.76 27.69 8.50
CA ILE A 966 38.67 27.14 7.15
C ILE A 966 39.95 26.37 6.81
N ASN A 967 39.80 25.11 6.40
CA ASN A 967 40.88 24.33 5.82
C ASN A 967 41.03 24.67 4.32
N TRP A 968 41.88 25.64 4.04
CA TRP A 968 42.14 26.14 2.69
C TRP A 968 42.69 25.09 1.72
N GLU A 969 43.49 24.14 2.23
CA GLU A 969 44.03 23.02 1.43
C GLU A 969 42.89 22.10 0.98
N GLN A 970 41.98 21.74 1.89
CA GLN A 970 40.82 20.92 1.57
C GLN A 970 39.86 21.64 0.62
N LEU A 971 39.74 22.96 0.70
CA LEU A 971 38.92 23.74 -0.24
C LEU A 971 39.62 24.01 -1.58
N GLY A 972 40.95 23.96 -1.63
CA GLY A 972 41.75 24.28 -2.82
C GLY A 972 41.69 25.76 -3.20
N LEU A 973 41.65 26.66 -2.21
CA LEU A 973 41.53 28.11 -2.40
C LEU A 973 42.64 28.87 -1.67
N ASP A 974 43.06 30.02 -2.21
CA ASP A 974 44.01 30.92 -1.56
C ASP A 974 43.27 31.98 -0.72
N PRO A 975 43.45 32.02 0.62
CA PRO A 975 42.79 33.00 1.48
C PRO A 975 43.08 34.46 1.10
N GLN A 976 44.24 34.75 0.49
CA GLN A 976 44.58 36.12 0.11
C GLN A 976 43.77 36.62 -1.07
N GLN A 977 43.22 35.71 -1.88
CA GLN A 977 42.55 35.98 -3.15
C GLN A 977 41.03 35.88 -3.07
N VAL A 978 40.44 35.62 -1.89
CA VAL A 978 39.00 35.37 -1.75
C VAL A 978 38.33 36.21 -0.66
N LYS A 979 37.00 36.33 -0.75
CA LYS A 979 36.11 36.97 0.22
C LYS A 979 34.82 36.15 0.42
N LEU A 980 34.08 36.45 1.48
CA LEU A 980 32.82 35.79 1.82
C LEU A 980 31.64 36.64 1.36
N VAL A 981 30.78 36.10 0.50
CA VAL A 981 29.63 36.82 -0.06
C VAL A 981 28.35 36.01 0.12
N ALA A 982 27.41 36.51 0.92
CA ALA A 982 26.06 35.99 0.98
C ALA A 982 25.20 36.65 -0.13
N PRO A 983 24.63 35.88 -1.07
CA PRO A 983 23.65 36.44 -1.99
C PRO A 983 22.34 36.74 -1.25
N GLU A 984 21.56 37.69 -1.76
CA GLU A 984 20.15 37.81 -1.37
C GLU A 984 19.37 36.58 -1.87
N ILE A 985 18.57 35.98 -0.99
CA ILE A 985 17.63 34.91 -1.31
C ILE A 985 16.30 35.33 -0.71
N GLN A 986 15.34 35.67 -1.57
CA GLN A 986 14.01 36.11 -1.16
C GLN A 986 13.40 35.12 -0.15
N ASP A 987 12.84 35.66 0.93
CA ASP A 987 12.21 34.94 2.03
C ASP A 987 13.15 34.04 2.87
N MET A 988 14.47 34.09 2.63
CA MET A 988 15.48 33.29 3.34
C MET A 988 16.66 34.11 3.90
N GLN A 989 17.33 34.95 3.12
CA GLN A 989 18.46 35.74 3.62
C GLN A 989 18.64 37.05 2.82
N GLU A 990 19.15 38.08 3.48
CA GLU A 990 19.56 39.33 2.82
C GLU A 990 20.96 39.17 2.18
N ALA A 991 21.37 40.10 1.31
CA ALA A 991 22.74 40.11 0.81
C ALA A 991 23.69 40.67 1.87
N ASP A 992 24.88 40.09 2.00
CA ASP A 992 25.92 40.57 2.92
C ASP A 992 27.32 40.16 2.44
N GLU A 993 28.36 40.83 2.94
CA GLU A 993 29.76 40.58 2.60
C GLU A 993 30.65 40.68 3.83
N TRP A 994 31.55 39.71 4.00
CA TRP A 994 32.49 39.65 5.12
C TRP A 994 33.92 39.43 4.62
N ASN A 995 34.89 39.98 5.34
CA ASN A 995 36.25 39.48 5.28
C ASN A 995 36.32 38.11 5.96
N ILE A 996 37.36 37.33 5.65
CA ILE A 996 37.53 35.97 6.15
C ILE A 996 37.50 35.89 7.69
N ASP A 997 38.06 36.90 8.37
CA ASP A 997 38.20 36.93 9.83
C ASP A 997 37.05 37.65 10.56
N ASP A 998 36.10 38.20 9.82
CA ASP A 998 34.96 38.92 10.38
C ASP A 998 33.99 37.94 11.06
N PRO A 999 33.42 38.30 12.22
CA PRO A 999 32.41 37.48 12.87
C PRO A 999 31.09 37.52 12.08
N ILE A 1000 30.47 36.37 11.89
CA ILE A 1000 29.18 36.20 11.21
C ILE A 1000 28.08 36.02 12.25
N SER A 1001 27.07 36.89 12.22
CA SER A 1001 25.89 36.77 13.08
C SER A 1001 24.86 35.81 12.47
N THR A 1002 24.35 34.88 13.26
CA THR A 1002 23.39 33.85 12.83
C THR A 1002 22.19 33.84 13.78
N ALA A 1003 21.00 34.05 13.23
CA ALA A 1003 19.77 34.03 14.01
C ALA A 1003 19.44 32.62 14.54
N PRO A 1004 18.64 32.50 15.63
CA PRO A 1004 18.19 31.21 16.15
C PRO A 1004 17.56 30.34 15.07
N ARG A 1005 17.93 29.06 15.00
CA ARG A 1005 17.36 28.07 14.06
C ARG A 1005 17.45 28.46 12.57
N LYS A 1006 18.34 29.39 12.22
CA LYS A 1006 18.57 29.89 10.86
C LYS A 1006 20.05 29.78 10.48
N GLY A 1007 20.43 30.38 9.36
CA GLY A 1007 21.76 30.22 8.79
C GLY A 1007 22.03 31.14 7.62
N TRP A 1008 23.06 30.79 6.85
CA TRP A 1008 23.46 31.51 5.64
C TRP A 1008 23.93 30.55 4.55
N LEU A 1009 23.69 30.90 3.30
CA LEU A 1009 24.43 30.42 2.15
C LEU A 1009 25.46 31.49 1.76
N ILE A 1010 26.73 31.13 1.71
CA ILE A 1010 27.85 32.06 1.49
C ILE A 1010 28.77 31.50 0.40
N TYR A 1011 29.02 32.29 -0.64
CA TYR A 1011 30.07 32.01 -1.61
C TYR A 1011 31.43 32.40 -1.04
N ILE A 1012 32.42 31.52 -1.20
CA ILE A 1012 33.82 31.92 -1.17
C ILE A 1012 34.19 32.30 -2.60
N ALA A 1013 34.21 33.60 -2.86
CA ALA A 1013 34.40 34.18 -4.20
C ALA A 1013 35.76 34.88 -4.30
N PRO A 1014 36.38 34.92 -5.50
CA PRO A 1014 37.57 35.75 -5.73
C PRO A 1014 37.32 37.22 -5.35
N LYS A 1015 38.36 37.89 -4.85
CA LYS A 1015 38.33 39.33 -4.54
C LYS A 1015 38.15 40.19 -5.78
#